data_AF-A0A835MQW6-F1
#
_entry.id   AF-A0A835MQW6-F1
#
_cell.length_a   1.000
_cell.length_b   1.000
_cell.length_c   1.000
_cell.angle_alpha   90.00
_cell.angle_beta   90.00
_cell.angle_gamma   90.00
#
_symmetry.space_group_name_H-M   'P 1'
#
loop_
_entity.id
_entity.type
_entity.pdbx_description
1 polymer ?
#
loop_
_entity_poly.entity_id
_entity_poly.type
_entity_poly.pdbx_seq_one_letter_code
_entity_poly.pdbx_strand_id
1 'polypeptide(L)'
;MASSLPLRHPTQGFNASQQLIKSDRGSMLTMSDDNVMIKQIVGTHAPDGREVDVKPLLHLVEDILKRATMQIDTSLMAYAELEDRTHDQVNFVSMLNALSYTIDRISCEIAYKALGGTDAHATTVSLFNILASYSWDAKLVLTMAAFALNYGEFWLLAQIYSSNHLAKSMAILRQLPSIMENSGPLKARFDALNNVIKVMMDVTRCVVEFKDLPSSYISQEVPALSTAMAHIPTAVYWTLRSAVACAAQITAITTMGHEFSISTTGEWELSTLAHKLSNILEHLRKQLAACYEYIDEKRNAETFQMLKNLFEMVHIDNMKVLKALIYAKDDIQPLIDGSSKKRVHLDVLRRKNVLLLISGLDILNDELSILEQIYNESRQHGARLDSQYELVWVPIMDHSVQWSDTVNAKFKSMQSSMPWFTVYHPSVIEKPVIRFIKEVWHFRNKPILVVLDPQGKLVCPNALHMMWIWGSNAFPFTSLREESLWMEETWRLELLVNGIDPEILNWIKEGKYIFLYGGDDIEWVRKFTNNARAVAQAASIPLEMVYVGKSSKREKIQRVIDTITKEKLSHVWQDLTMIWFFWTRLESMLYSKIQLGKLDDHDPMMQEIKKVLSYDREGGWAVLSKGSNVVVNGHSTTILPALMEYDLWKDQVPVKGFDLALENHHRRIHGISHPCCRFDFPMTMGRIPVTMKCPECNRAMEKFSTFLCCHDEVIPDVLFQ
;
A
#
# COMPACT_ATOMS: atom_id res chain seq x y z
N MET A 1 28.37 60.22 -4.64
CA MET A 1 28.50 61.08 -3.44
C MET A 1 27.58 60.45 -2.39
N ALA A 2 28.15 59.85 -1.33
CA ALA A 2 28.51 60.55 -0.08
C ALA A 2 27.22 61.02 0.64
N SER A 3 26.81 60.32 1.71
CA SER A 3 26.93 60.76 3.12
C SER A 3 25.86 61.79 3.54
N SER A 4 25.23 61.78 4.72
CA SER A 4 25.45 61.03 5.97
C SER A 4 24.28 61.26 6.96
N LEU A 5 24.28 60.50 8.06
CA LEU A 5 23.62 60.70 9.39
C LEU A 5 23.71 62.16 9.94
N PRO A 6 23.10 62.54 11.11
CA PRO A 6 22.28 61.80 12.11
C PRO A 6 21.02 62.58 12.66
N LEU A 7 20.26 62.03 13.64
CA LEU A 7 20.08 62.60 15.02
C LEU A 7 18.83 62.09 15.83
N ARG A 8 19.11 61.64 17.07
CA ARG A 8 18.37 61.76 18.36
C ARG A 8 16.92 61.24 18.60
N HIS A 9 16.86 60.27 19.51
CA HIS A 9 15.84 59.96 20.54
C HIS A 9 15.41 61.18 21.42
N PRO A 10 14.27 61.17 22.18
CA PRO A 10 13.77 60.09 23.08
C PRO A 10 12.24 59.79 22.94
N THR A 11 11.49 59.04 23.79
CA THR A 11 11.68 58.60 25.20
C THR A 11 10.96 57.25 25.53
N GLN A 12 10.99 56.87 26.81
CA GLN A 12 10.37 55.74 27.56
C GLN A 12 8.85 55.53 27.38
N GLY A 13 8.29 54.35 27.68
CA GLY A 13 8.93 53.12 28.18
C GLY A 13 7.97 51.96 28.46
N PHE A 14 8.51 50.82 28.87
CA PHE A 14 7.77 49.63 29.31
C PHE A 14 8.40 49.03 30.58
N ASN A 15 7.57 48.45 31.44
CA ASN A 15 7.95 48.00 32.79
C ASN A 15 8.72 46.69 32.83
N ALA A 16 9.48 46.53 33.92
CA ALA A 16 10.37 45.40 34.16
C ALA A 16 9.64 44.10 34.53
N SER A 17 10.28 42.97 34.21
CA SER A 17 10.21 41.74 35.00
C SER A 17 11.57 41.05 34.90
N GLN A 18 12.34 41.09 35.99
CA GLN A 18 13.66 40.48 36.05
C GLN A 18 13.53 38.96 36.25
N GLN A 19 14.22 38.17 35.44
CA GLN A 19 14.70 36.85 35.85
C GLN A 19 16.21 36.74 35.62
N LEU A 20 16.87 36.11 36.57
CA LEU A 20 18.32 36.20 36.75
C LEU A 20 19.10 35.34 35.74
N ILE A 21 20.01 35.98 35.02
CA ILE A 21 21.12 35.30 34.35
C ILE A 21 22.04 34.71 35.41
N LYS A 22 21.96 33.39 35.70
CA LYS A 22 22.95 32.70 36.55
C LYS A 22 22.96 31.15 36.54
N SER A 23 23.01 30.48 35.38
CA SER A 23 23.45 29.06 35.33
C SER A 23 23.82 28.53 33.93
N ASP A 24 24.80 29.11 33.24
CA ASP A 24 25.24 28.54 31.93
C ASP A 24 26.74 28.68 31.60
N ARG A 25 27.60 28.84 32.61
CA ARG A 25 29.07 28.81 32.43
C ARG A 25 29.74 27.47 32.80
N GLY A 26 28.99 26.54 33.36
CA GLY A 26 29.50 25.20 33.72
C GLY A 26 29.46 24.20 32.56
N SER A 27 28.48 24.32 31.66
CA SER A 27 28.25 23.34 30.57
C SER A 27 29.27 23.46 29.42
N MET A 28 29.74 24.69 29.13
CA MET A 28 30.66 24.96 28.01
C MET A 28 32.07 24.39 28.19
N LEU A 29 32.50 24.12 29.43
CA LEU A 29 33.86 23.63 29.72
C LEU A 29 33.97 22.11 29.56
N THR A 30 32.94 21.35 29.93
CA THR A 30 32.97 19.87 29.85
C THR A 30 32.86 19.34 28.42
N MET A 31 32.17 20.05 27.51
CA MET A 31 32.10 19.68 26.09
C MET A 31 33.42 19.90 25.32
N SER A 32 34.31 20.76 25.83
CA SER A 32 35.66 20.95 25.29
C SER A 32 36.50 19.70 25.50
N ASP A 33 36.54 19.20 26.74
CA ASP A 33 37.42 18.12 27.16
C ASP A 33 36.96 16.77 26.58
N ASP A 34 35.66 16.52 26.50
CA ASP A 34 35.09 15.36 25.79
C ASP A 34 35.58 15.28 24.33
N ASN A 35 35.61 16.41 23.60
CA ASN A 35 36.10 16.43 22.21
C ASN A 35 37.61 16.18 22.09
N VAL A 36 38.41 16.60 23.07
CA VAL A 36 39.85 16.31 23.10
C VAL A 36 40.09 14.83 23.41
N MET A 37 39.39 14.27 24.39
CA MET A 37 39.44 12.85 24.71
C MET A 37 39.01 11.97 23.53
N ILE A 38 37.89 12.26 22.86
CA ILE A 38 37.46 11.48 21.69
C ILE A 38 38.46 11.58 20.54
N LYS A 39 39.10 12.73 20.29
CA LYS A 39 40.18 12.84 19.29
C LYS A 39 41.37 11.93 19.62
N GLN A 40 41.77 11.85 20.90
CA GLN A 40 42.82 10.93 21.33
C GLN A 40 42.43 9.46 21.07
N ILE A 41 41.19 9.07 21.40
CA ILE A 41 40.67 7.71 21.15
C ILE A 41 40.62 7.39 19.66
N VAL A 42 40.11 8.30 18.82
CA VAL A 42 40.10 8.14 17.36
C VAL A 42 41.54 8.00 16.81
N GLY A 43 42.52 8.71 17.39
CA GLY A 43 43.94 8.56 17.06
C GLY A 43 44.55 7.18 17.35
N THR A 44 43.94 6.37 18.23
CA THR A 44 44.34 4.96 18.47
C THR A 44 43.71 3.96 17.49
N HIS A 45 42.78 4.40 16.65
CA HIS A 45 42.03 3.52 15.75
C HIS A 45 42.82 3.23 14.48
N ALA A 46 43.50 2.08 14.44
CA ALA A 46 44.36 1.65 13.33
C ALA A 46 43.97 0.23 12.86
N PRO A 47 42.79 0.04 12.23
CA PRO A 47 42.31 -1.27 11.81
C PRO A 47 43.19 -1.86 10.70
N ASP A 48 43.51 -3.14 10.81
CA ASP A 48 44.40 -3.86 9.87
C ASP A 48 43.65 -4.66 8.79
N GLY A 49 42.36 -4.37 8.62
CA GLY A 49 41.48 -5.07 7.67
C GLY A 49 40.90 -6.38 8.19
N ARG A 50 41.19 -6.79 9.43
CA ARG A 50 40.52 -7.96 10.04
C ARG A 50 39.04 -7.72 10.26
N GLU A 51 38.21 -8.51 9.58
CA GLU A 51 36.80 -8.64 9.90
C GLU A 51 36.57 -9.77 10.91
N VAL A 52 35.89 -9.43 12.00
CA VAL A 52 35.38 -10.39 12.99
C VAL A 52 33.86 -10.39 12.87
N ASP A 53 33.26 -11.58 12.73
CA ASP A 53 31.83 -11.74 12.99
C ASP A 53 31.60 -11.72 14.51
N VAL A 54 31.04 -10.62 14.98
CA VAL A 54 30.86 -10.38 16.41
C VAL A 54 29.54 -10.93 16.95
N LYS A 55 28.60 -11.36 16.11
CA LYS A 55 27.24 -11.73 16.56
C LYS A 55 27.22 -12.98 17.44
N PRO A 56 27.93 -14.08 17.12
CA PRO A 56 27.95 -15.27 17.97
C PRO A 56 28.50 -14.96 19.37
N LEU A 57 29.55 -14.13 19.45
CA LEU A 57 30.13 -13.68 20.71
C LEU A 57 29.17 -12.76 21.47
N LEU A 58 28.48 -11.82 20.79
CA LEU A 58 27.49 -10.95 21.41
C LEU A 58 26.31 -11.73 22.00
N HIS A 59 25.85 -12.80 21.34
CA HIS A 59 24.80 -13.68 21.87
C HIS A 59 25.25 -14.42 23.14
N LEU A 60 26.49 -14.90 23.19
CA LEU A 60 27.07 -15.52 24.39
C LEU A 60 27.16 -14.52 25.56
N VAL A 61 27.56 -13.28 25.27
CA VAL A 61 27.58 -12.18 26.25
C VAL A 61 26.17 -11.85 26.76
N GLU A 62 25.17 -11.81 25.88
CA GLU A 62 23.78 -11.64 26.27
C GLU A 62 23.30 -12.75 27.22
N ASP A 63 23.62 -14.02 26.95
CA ASP A 63 23.21 -15.14 27.80
C ASP A 63 23.85 -15.07 29.20
N ILE A 64 25.17 -14.81 29.28
CA ILE A 64 25.89 -14.64 30.55
C ILE A 64 25.27 -13.49 31.37
N LEU A 65 25.11 -12.31 30.77
CA LEU A 65 24.61 -11.13 31.49
C LEU A 65 23.13 -11.26 31.90
N LYS A 66 22.29 -11.97 31.13
CA LYS A 66 20.91 -12.28 31.52
C LYS A 66 20.87 -13.20 32.75
N ARG A 67 21.69 -14.26 32.78
CA ARG A 67 21.78 -15.23 33.90
C ARG A 67 22.49 -14.67 35.15
N ALA A 68 23.33 -13.65 34.99
CA ALA A 68 24.06 -12.97 36.06
C ALA A 68 23.21 -11.91 36.82
N THR A 69 21.89 -12.07 36.89
CA THR A 69 21.01 -11.18 37.68
C THR A 69 20.36 -11.94 38.85
N MET A 70 20.03 -11.22 39.94
CA MET A 70 19.48 -11.82 41.16
C MET A 70 18.03 -12.30 40.97
N GLN A 71 17.85 -13.52 40.47
CA GLN A 71 16.66 -14.33 40.73
C GLN A 71 17.07 -15.59 41.50
N ILE A 72 16.98 -15.52 42.83
CA ILE A 72 16.90 -16.72 43.67
C ILE A 72 15.45 -17.22 43.57
N ASP A 73 15.11 -17.80 42.42
CA ASP A 73 13.85 -18.49 42.24
C ASP A 73 14.14 -19.98 42.03
N THR A 74 13.72 -20.78 43.00
CA THR A 74 14.07 -22.20 43.09
C THR A 74 13.17 -23.02 42.16
N SER A 75 13.39 -22.92 40.85
CA SER A 75 12.70 -23.74 39.83
C SER A 75 13.59 -24.03 38.63
N LEU A 76 14.49 -25.00 38.80
CA LEU A 76 15.28 -25.58 37.72
C LEU A 76 14.43 -26.54 36.85
N MET A 77 13.63 -26.02 35.92
CA MET A 77 13.14 -26.79 34.77
C MET A 77 12.97 -25.92 33.51
N ALA A 78 14.02 -25.86 32.70
CA ALA A 78 13.94 -25.62 31.26
C ALA A 78 15.17 -26.23 30.59
N TYR A 79 15.05 -27.45 30.06
CA TYR A 79 16.01 -27.95 29.08
C TYR A 79 15.87 -27.08 27.84
N ALA A 80 16.92 -26.36 27.46
CA ALA A 80 16.94 -25.65 26.19
C ALA A 80 17.07 -26.66 25.05
N GLU A 81 16.10 -26.66 24.15
CA GLU A 81 16.17 -27.38 22.87
C GLU A 81 17.41 -26.87 22.10
N LEU A 82 18.32 -27.77 21.77
CA LEU A 82 19.50 -27.48 20.95
C LEU A 82 19.43 -28.32 19.66
N GLU A 83 18.45 -28.01 18.81
CA GLU A 83 18.39 -28.60 17.47
C GLU A 83 19.22 -27.81 16.45
N ASP A 84 20.05 -28.56 15.73
CA ASP A 84 20.61 -28.30 14.39
C ASP A 84 21.55 -27.09 14.15
N ARG A 85 22.81 -27.15 14.65
CA ARG A 85 23.91 -26.22 14.29
C ARG A 85 25.34 -26.81 14.30
N THR A 86 25.55 -28.01 13.76
CA THR A 86 26.88 -28.66 13.79
C THR A 86 27.98 -27.90 13.03
N HIS A 87 27.66 -27.21 11.92
CA HIS A 87 28.65 -26.42 11.17
C HIS A 87 28.96 -25.04 11.80
N ASP A 88 27.95 -24.31 12.28
CA ASP A 88 28.13 -23.00 12.93
C ASP A 88 28.98 -23.12 14.21
N GLN A 89 28.79 -24.19 14.98
CA GLN A 89 29.55 -24.44 16.21
C GLN A 89 31.06 -24.57 15.95
N VAL A 90 31.48 -25.23 14.87
CA VAL A 90 32.92 -25.41 14.56
C VAL A 90 33.58 -24.07 14.22
N ASN A 91 32.91 -23.24 13.41
CA ASN A 91 33.40 -21.90 13.08
C ASN A 91 33.44 -20.99 14.31
N PHE A 92 32.42 -21.06 15.17
CA PHE A 92 32.38 -20.31 16.42
C PHE A 92 33.48 -20.71 17.40
N VAL A 93 33.75 -22.00 17.57
CA VAL A 93 34.87 -22.49 18.42
C VAL A 93 36.22 -22.03 17.87
N SER A 94 36.42 -22.05 16.55
CA SER A 94 37.64 -21.52 15.94
C SER A 94 37.81 -20.01 16.16
N MET A 95 36.72 -19.24 16.09
CA MET A 95 36.72 -17.80 16.41
C MET A 95 37.05 -17.55 17.88
N LEU A 96 36.42 -18.27 18.81
CA LEU A 96 36.70 -18.16 20.25
C LEU A 96 38.16 -18.49 20.56
N ASN A 97 38.73 -19.53 19.97
CA ASN A 97 40.14 -19.88 20.15
C ASN A 97 41.09 -18.76 19.68
N ALA A 98 40.75 -18.06 18.58
CA ALA A 98 41.54 -16.93 18.09
C ALA A 98 41.39 -15.65 18.95
N LEU A 99 40.24 -15.47 19.62
CA LEU A 99 39.94 -14.28 20.41
C LEU A 99 40.17 -14.45 21.91
N SER A 100 40.25 -15.69 22.43
CA SER A 100 40.37 -16.00 23.87
C SER A 100 41.53 -15.26 24.54
N TYR A 101 42.74 -15.30 23.96
CA TYR A 101 43.88 -14.55 24.50
C TYR A 101 43.62 -13.04 24.59
N THR A 102 42.89 -12.47 23.62
CA THR A 102 42.52 -11.05 23.63
C THR A 102 41.47 -10.75 24.70
N ILE A 103 40.45 -11.61 24.84
CA ILE A 103 39.39 -11.50 25.85
C ILE A 103 39.99 -11.60 27.26
N ASP A 104 40.84 -12.60 27.51
CA ASP A 104 41.52 -12.81 28.79
C ASP A 104 42.43 -11.64 29.13
N ARG A 105 43.21 -11.14 28.15
CA ARG A 105 44.08 -9.97 28.35
C ARG A 105 43.28 -8.72 28.72
N ILE A 106 42.14 -8.47 28.08
CA ILE A 106 41.23 -7.36 28.41
C ILE A 106 40.62 -7.59 29.80
N SER A 107 40.20 -8.81 30.10
CA SER A 107 39.62 -9.21 31.39
C SER A 107 40.59 -8.92 32.54
N CYS A 108 41.84 -9.36 32.42
CA CYS A 108 42.91 -9.07 33.39
C CYS A 108 43.22 -7.58 33.50
N GLU A 109 43.28 -6.83 32.39
CA GLU A 109 43.55 -5.39 32.38
C GLU A 109 42.45 -4.60 33.13
N ILE A 110 41.18 -4.98 32.91
CA ILE A 110 40.02 -4.43 33.62
C ILE A 110 40.10 -4.76 35.13
N ALA A 111 40.28 -6.04 35.47
CA ALA A 111 40.29 -6.50 36.86
C ALA A 111 41.47 -5.97 37.69
N TYR A 112 42.67 -5.93 37.09
CA TYR A 112 43.88 -5.46 37.79
C TYR A 112 43.85 -3.95 38.06
N LYS A 113 43.39 -3.14 37.10
CA LYS A 113 43.29 -1.68 37.28
C LYS A 113 42.10 -1.25 38.12
N ALA A 114 41.06 -2.08 38.22
CA ALA A 114 39.99 -1.91 39.21
C ALA A 114 40.50 -2.01 40.66
N LEU A 115 41.48 -2.89 40.93
CA LEU A 115 42.10 -3.02 42.27
C LEU A 115 43.07 -1.86 42.60
N GLY A 116 43.73 -1.29 41.59
CA GLY A 116 44.78 -0.29 41.77
C GLY A 116 44.30 1.16 41.96
N GLY A 117 43.00 1.43 42.00
CA GLY A 117 42.45 2.79 42.11
C GLY A 117 42.84 3.73 40.96
N THR A 118 43.19 3.17 39.79
CA THR A 118 43.74 3.91 38.66
C THR A 118 42.64 4.74 37.98
N ASP A 119 43.01 5.89 37.38
CA ASP A 119 42.07 6.66 36.56
C ASP A 119 41.46 5.78 35.46
N ALA A 120 40.13 5.67 35.47
CA ALA A 120 39.41 4.84 34.54
C ALA A 120 39.38 5.41 33.11
N HIS A 121 39.70 6.69 32.88
CA HIS A 121 40.01 7.17 31.51
C HIS A 121 41.33 6.54 31.01
N ALA A 122 42.42 6.60 31.78
CA ALA A 122 43.69 5.94 31.44
C ALA A 122 43.54 4.42 31.20
N THR A 123 42.73 3.71 32.00
CA THR A 123 42.39 2.30 31.75
C THR A 123 41.65 2.13 30.42
N THR A 124 40.67 2.99 30.13
CA THR A 124 39.93 2.96 28.86
C THR A 124 40.85 3.17 27.65
N VAL A 125 41.78 4.14 27.72
CA VAL A 125 42.80 4.36 26.67
C VAL A 125 43.70 3.12 26.48
N SER A 126 44.05 2.43 27.56
CA SER A 126 44.81 1.16 27.50
C SER A 126 44.05 0.09 26.71
N LEU A 127 42.75 -0.08 26.96
CA LEU A 127 41.89 -1.00 26.22
C LEU A 127 41.84 -0.65 24.72
N PHE A 128 41.72 0.63 24.38
CA PHE A 128 41.75 1.07 22.99
C PHE A 128 43.08 0.76 22.28
N ASN A 129 44.21 0.86 22.98
CA ASN A 129 45.52 0.46 22.43
C ASN A 129 45.63 -1.06 22.24
N ILE A 130 45.12 -1.88 23.16
CA ILE A 130 45.05 -3.35 23.01
C ILE A 130 44.19 -3.72 21.79
N LEU A 131 43.09 -3.00 21.60
CA LEU A 131 42.09 -3.24 20.57
C LEU A 131 42.29 -2.40 19.29
N ALA A 132 43.44 -1.73 19.13
CA ALA A 132 43.68 -0.72 18.09
C ALA A 132 43.32 -1.21 16.67
N SER A 133 43.65 -2.46 16.37
CA SER A 133 43.49 -3.15 15.09
C SER A 133 42.08 -3.67 14.77
N TYR A 134 41.16 -3.68 15.73
CA TYR A 134 39.78 -4.17 15.51
C TYR A 134 38.83 -3.06 15.03
N SER A 135 37.77 -3.42 14.28
CA SER A 135 36.68 -2.48 13.96
C SER A 135 35.91 -2.03 15.21
N TRP A 136 35.20 -0.89 15.17
CA TRP A 136 34.56 -0.30 16.37
C TRP A 136 33.55 -1.22 17.08
N ASP A 137 32.79 -1.99 16.31
CA ASP A 137 31.89 -3.05 16.80
C ASP A 137 32.65 -4.19 17.50
N ALA A 138 33.79 -4.62 16.94
CA ALA A 138 34.63 -5.65 17.56
C ALA A 138 35.32 -5.13 18.82
N LYS A 139 35.76 -3.85 18.85
CA LYS A 139 36.26 -3.19 20.08
C LYS A 139 35.21 -3.25 21.21
N LEU A 140 33.95 -2.96 20.89
CA LEU A 140 32.81 -3.08 21.81
C LEU A 140 32.61 -4.52 22.29
N VAL A 141 32.34 -5.46 21.38
CA VAL A 141 31.93 -6.83 21.74
C VAL A 141 33.05 -7.57 22.48
N LEU A 142 34.32 -7.36 22.14
CA LEU A 142 35.46 -7.95 22.88
C LEU A 142 35.56 -7.40 24.32
N THR A 143 35.30 -6.11 24.53
CA THR A 143 35.27 -5.54 25.88
C THR A 143 34.05 -6.05 26.66
N MET A 144 32.88 -6.12 26.02
CA MET A 144 31.67 -6.66 26.65
C MET A 144 31.82 -8.14 27.01
N ALA A 145 32.54 -8.93 26.22
CA ALA A 145 32.90 -10.31 26.54
C ALA A 145 33.82 -10.42 27.76
N ALA A 146 34.89 -9.63 27.79
CA ALA A 146 35.81 -9.60 28.93
C ALA A 146 35.15 -9.08 30.23
N PHE A 147 34.24 -8.12 30.12
CA PHE A 147 33.43 -7.65 31.23
C PHE A 147 32.44 -8.73 31.72
N ALA A 148 31.72 -9.38 30.79
CA ALA A 148 30.76 -10.43 31.11
C ALA A 148 31.42 -11.65 31.74
N LEU A 149 32.66 -11.99 31.36
CA LEU A 149 33.45 -13.03 32.03
C LEU A 149 33.67 -12.70 33.52
N ASN A 150 34.23 -11.52 33.83
CA ASN A 150 34.44 -11.08 35.22
C ASN A 150 33.13 -11.00 36.03
N TYR A 151 32.07 -10.45 35.43
CA TYR A 151 30.77 -10.29 36.07
C TYR A 151 30.06 -11.63 36.29
N GLY A 152 30.12 -12.52 35.31
CA GLY A 152 29.56 -13.86 35.35
C GLY A 152 30.25 -14.74 36.38
N GLU A 153 31.59 -14.69 36.48
CA GLU A 153 32.33 -15.41 37.54
C GLU A 153 31.91 -14.97 38.95
N PHE A 154 31.76 -13.66 39.17
CA PHE A 154 31.28 -13.11 40.45
C PHE A 154 29.88 -13.62 40.80
N TRP A 155 28.92 -13.54 39.87
CA TRP A 155 27.55 -13.96 40.13
C TRP A 155 27.38 -15.47 40.20
N LEU A 156 28.12 -16.24 39.40
CA LEU A 156 28.12 -17.71 39.48
C LEU A 156 28.60 -18.15 40.87
N LEU A 157 29.68 -17.55 41.39
CA LEU A 157 30.15 -17.80 42.75
C LEU A 157 29.08 -17.43 43.80
N ALA A 158 28.40 -16.29 43.64
CA ALA A 158 27.31 -15.84 44.51
C ALA A 158 26.07 -16.74 44.47
N GLN A 159 25.79 -17.40 43.34
CA GLN A 159 24.66 -18.31 43.19
C GLN A 159 24.94 -19.69 43.81
N ILE A 160 26.19 -20.18 43.80
CA ILE A 160 26.52 -21.57 44.18
C ILE A 160 27.32 -21.74 45.48
N TYR A 161 27.76 -20.66 46.15
CA TYR A 161 28.56 -20.79 47.40
C TYR A 161 27.83 -21.48 48.57
N SER A 162 26.49 -21.50 48.55
CA SER A 162 25.66 -22.16 49.55
C SER A 162 25.55 -23.68 49.34
N SER A 163 25.67 -24.15 48.09
CA SER A 163 25.45 -25.53 47.67
C SER A 163 26.73 -26.30 47.31
N ASN A 164 27.84 -25.60 47.02
CA ASN A 164 29.10 -26.20 46.59
C ASN A 164 30.27 -25.85 47.54
N HIS A 165 30.96 -26.86 48.06
CA HIS A 165 32.07 -26.70 49.02
C HIS A 165 33.28 -25.94 48.46
N LEU A 166 33.64 -26.14 47.17
CA LEU A 166 34.74 -25.40 46.53
C LEU A 166 34.37 -23.92 46.39
N ALA A 167 33.15 -23.64 45.93
CA ALA A 167 32.62 -22.29 45.83
C ALA A 167 32.53 -21.62 47.20
N LYS A 168 32.15 -22.34 48.26
CA LYS A 168 32.15 -21.83 49.64
C LYS A 168 33.54 -21.38 50.09
N SER A 169 34.58 -22.17 49.84
CA SER A 169 35.97 -21.79 50.15
C SER A 169 36.44 -20.58 49.35
N MET A 170 36.11 -20.50 48.06
CA MET A 170 36.44 -19.34 47.20
C MET A 170 35.66 -18.07 47.63
N ALA A 171 34.39 -18.21 48.00
CA ALA A 171 33.54 -17.14 48.48
C ALA A 171 34.03 -16.53 49.79
N ILE A 172 34.60 -17.34 50.71
CA ILE A 172 35.24 -16.86 51.94
C ILE A 172 36.44 -15.97 51.61
N LEU A 173 37.32 -16.38 50.68
CA LEU A 173 38.46 -15.56 50.23
C LEU A 173 38.04 -14.26 49.54
N ARG A 174 36.85 -14.22 48.92
CA ARG A 174 36.24 -13.05 48.29
C ARG A 174 35.29 -12.26 49.21
N GLN A 175 35.24 -12.58 50.52
CA GLN A 175 34.34 -11.98 51.53
C GLN A 175 32.85 -11.95 51.13
N LEU A 176 32.42 -12.87 50.27
CA LEU A 176 31.09 -12.89 49.67
C LEU A 176 29.94 -13.12 50.67
N PRO A 177 30.05 -14.01 51.68
CA PRO A 177 28.96 -14.24 52.65
C PRO A 177 28.53 -12.96 53.38
N SER A 178 29.49 -12.16 53.84
CA SER A 178 29.27 -10.86 54.50
C SER A 178 28.64 -9.80 53.59
N ILE A 179 28.80 -9.92 52.27
CA ILE A 179 28.17 -9.05 51.26
C ILE A 179 26.70 -9.48 51.05
N MET A 180 26.44 -10.79 51.01
CA MET A 180 25.10 -11.35 50.80
C MET A 180 24.18 -11.19 52.03
N GLU A 181 24.73 -11.35 53.24
CA GLU A 181 24.02 -11.10 54.51
C GLU A 181 23.55 -9.64 54.66
N ASN A 182 24.26 -8.69 54.03
CA ASN A 182 23.93 -7.26 54.03
C ASN A 182 23.42 -6.76 52.66
N SER A 183 22.71 -7.61 51.92
CA SER A 183 22.23 -7.31 50.56
C SER A 183 21.25 -6.14 50.46
N GLY A 184 20.56 -5.76 51.54
CA GLY A 184 19.57 -4.67 51.56
C GLY A 184 20.11 -3.31 51.09
N PRO A 185 21.09 -2.70 51.79
CA PRO A 185 21.71 -1.43 51.37
C PRO A 185 22.41 -1.50 50.00
N LEU A 186 22.97 -2.65 49.63
CA LEU A 186 23.68 -2.83 48.36
C LEU A 186 22.74 -2.98 47.16
N LYS A 187 21.46 -3.27 47.36
CA LYS A 187 20.48 -3.49 46.29
C LYS A 187 20.42 -2.31 45.31
N ALA A 188 20.38 -1.07 45.81
CA ALA A 188 20.34 0.12 44.96
C ALA A 188 21.58 0.25 44.05
N ARG A 189 22.76 -0.21 44.50
CA ARG A 189 23.98 -0.26 43.70
C ARG A 189 23.92 -1.33 42.62
N PHE A 190 23.43 -2.52 42.95
CA PHE A 190 23.23 -3.58 41.96
C PHE A 190 22.17 -3.18 40.93
N ASP A 191 21.08 -2.54 41.33
CA ASP A 191 20.05 -2.03 40.42
C ASP A 191 20.62 -0.94 39.47
N ALA A 192 21.42 0.00 39.98
CA ALA A 192 22.11 1.01 39.17
C ALA A 192 23.13 0.38 38.19
N LEU A 193 23.90 -0.60 38.65
CA LEU A 193 24.87 -1.35 37.85
C LEU A 193 24.18 -2.15 36.73
N ASN A 194 23.12 -2.89 37.07
CA ASN A 194 22.30 -3.63 36.11
C ASN A 194 21.68 -2.72 35.04
N ASN A 195 21.26 -1.51 35.42
CA ASN A 195 20.77 -0.50 34.48
C ASN A 195 21.87 -0.05 33.50
N VAL A 196 23.07 0.28 34.00
CA VAL A 196 24.21 0.64 33.13
C VAL A 196 24.56 -0.51 32.18
N ILE A 197 24.65 -1.75 32.68
CA ILE A 197 24.94 -2.94 31.86
C ILE A 197 23.89 -3.13 30.76
N LYS A 198 22.60 -2.96 31.08
CA LYS A 198 21.50 -3.03 30.10
C LYS A 198 21.68 -1.99 28.99
N VAL A 199 21.96 -0.73 29.34
CA VAL A 199 22.16 0.34 28.35
C VAL A 199 23.43 0.09 27.52
N MET A 200 24.52 -0.40 28.13
CA MET A 200 25.74 -0.80 27.41
C MET A 200 25.48 -1.90 26.38
N MET A 201 24.64 -2.90 26.71
CA MET A 201 24.23 -3.95 25.77
C MET A 201 23.36 -3.41 24.63
N ASP A 202 22.41 -2.53 24.93
CA ASP A 202 21.57 -1.90 23.91
C ASP A 202 22.38 -1.00 22.95
N VAL A 203 23.38 -0.26 23.45
CA VAL A 203 24.34 0.50 22.62
C VAL A 203 25.18 -0.46 21.77
N THR A 204 25.67 -1.55 22.36
CA THR A 204 26.47 -2.55 21.63
C THR A 204 25.68 -3.17 20.48
N ARG A 205 24.42 -3.56 20.72
CA ARG A 205 23.52 -4.09 19.67
C ARG A 205 23.30 -3.07 18.56
N CYS A 206 22.97 -1.82 18.93
CA CYS A 206 22.75 -0.74 17.96
C CYS A 206 23.97 -0.45 17.07
N VAL A 207 25.19 -0.48 17.63
CA VAL A 207 26.43 -0.29 16.83
C VAL A 207 26.71 -1.49 15.92
N VAL A 208 26.39 -2.72 16.33
CA VAL A 208 26.47 -3.90 15.45
C VAL A 208 25.45 -3.82 14.30
N GLU A 209 24.22 -3.40 14.58
CA GLU A 209 23.17 -3.22 13.55
C GLU A 209 23.58 -2.21 12.45
N PHE A 210 24.38 -1.17 12.76
CA PHE A 210 24.91 -0.25 11.75
C PHE A 210 25.90 -0.91 10.78
N LYS A 211 26.65 -1.93 11.22
CA LYS A 211 27.57 -2.69 10.36
C LYS A 211 26.84 -3.70 9.47
N ASP A 212 25.66 -4.13 9.89
CA ASP A 212 24.77 -5.03 9.14
C ASP A 212 23.96 -4.36 8.03
N LEU A 213 24.01 -3.02 7.93
CA LEU A 213 23.27 -2.30 6.91
C LEU A 213 23.74 -2.71 5.49
N PRO A 214 22.82 -3.04 4.56
CA PRO A 214 23.19 -3.55 3.24
C PRO A 214 23.88 -2.48 2.39
N SER A 215 25.20 -2.64 2.23
CA SER A 215 26.11 -1.71 1.53
C SER A 215 25.80 -1.50 0.04
N SER A 216 24.98 -2.36 -0.57
CA SER A 216 24.45 -2.15 -1.93
C SER A 216 23.47 -0.97 -2.00
N TYR A 217 22.73 -0.71 -0.92
CA TYR A 217 21.69 0.32 -0.88
C TYR A 217 22.17 1.61 -0.21
N ILE A 218 22.98 1.53 0.85
CA ILE A 218 23.43 2.69 1.62
C ILE A 218 24.95 2.90 1.53
N SER A 219 25.38 4.16 1.36
CA SER A 219 26.78 4.59 1.35
C SER A 219 27.04 5.64 2.44
N GLN A 220 28.31 5.90 2.74
CA GLN A 220 28.73 6.89 3.73
C GLN A 220 28.36 8.34 3.36
N GLU A 221 27.88 8.58 2.14
CA GLU A 221 27.37 9.88 1.67
C GLU A 221 26.00 10.22 2.27
N VAL A 222 25.24 9.23 2.74
CA VAL A 222 23.92 9.44 3.34
C VAL A 222 24.07 10.16 4.69
N PRO A 223 23.44 11.33 4.90
CA PRO A 223 23.67 12.14 6.10
C PRO A 223 23.42 11.41 7.42
N ALA A 224 22.40 10.55 7.48
CA ALA A 224 22.08 9.76 8.67
C ALA A 224 23.22 8.77 9.03
N LEU A 225 23.73 8.04 8.03
CA LEU A 225 24.83 7.09 8.23
C LEU A 225 26.13 7.82 8.56
N SER A 226 26.45 8.91 7.86
CA SER A 226 27.62 9.74 8.15
C SER A 226 27.60 10.29 9.59
N THR A 227 26.44 10.77 10.04
CA THR A 227 26.23 11.26 11.40
C THR A 227 26.38 10.14 12.43
N ALA A 228 25.80 8.95 12.18
CA ALA A 228 26.00 7.78 13.05
C ALA A 228 27.48 7.36 13.13
N MET A 229 28.17 7.26 12.00
CA MET A 229 29.59 6.91 11.94
C MET A 229 30.48 7.90 12.69
N ALA A 230 30.17 9.19 12.67
CA ALA A 230 30.86 10.21 13.47
C ALA A 230 30.61 10.07 14.98
N HIS A 231 29.44 9.56 15.39
CA HIS A 231 29.09 9.36 16.80
C HIS A 231 29.45 7.97 17.37
N ILE A 232 29.69 6.95 16.54
CA ILE A 232 30.10 5.60 16.97
C ILE A 232 31.37 5.60 17.84
N PRO A 233 32.48 6.31 17.51
CA PRO A 233 33.65 6.37 18.38
C PRO A 233 33.34 6.87 19.79
N THR A 234 32.44 7.85 19.90
CA THR A 234 31.94 8.39 21.17
C THR A 234 31.13 7.35 21.93
N ALA A 235 30.23 6.63 21.25
CA ALA A 235 29.46 5.54 21.86
C ALA A 235 30.39 4.43 22.39
N VAL A 236 31.36 3.99 21.59
CA VAL A 236 32.33 2.95 21.97
C VAL A 236 33.15 3.39 23.18
N TYR A 237 33.63 4.64 23.21
CA TYR A 237 34.37 5.17 24.35
C TYR A 237 33.53 5.15 25.64
N TRP A 238 32.30 5.66 25.61
CA TRP A 238 31.47 5.68 26.81
C TRP A 238 31.08 4.27 27.27
N THR A 239 30.84 3.32 26.37
CA THR A 239 30.55 1.93 26.75
C THR A 239 31.76 1.24 27.36
N LEU A 240 32.96 1.37 26.79
CA LEU A 240 34.20 0.85 27.39
C LEU A 240 34.48 1.49 28.75
N ARG A 241 34.32 2.82 28.86
CA ARG A 241 34.50 3.58 30.11
C ARG A 241 33.49 3.17 31.19
N SER A 242 32.28 2.78 30.80
CA SER A 242 31.26 2.21 31.68
C SER A 242 31.58 0.77 32.10
N ALA A 243 32.09 -0.08 31.21
CA ALA A 243 32.55 -1.43 31.57
C ALA A 243 33.64 -1.40 32.64
N VAL A 244 34.62 -0.51 32.49
CA VAL A 244 35.67 -0.26 33.49
C VAL A 244 35.08 0.26 34.81
N ALA A 245 34.10 1.18 34.75
CA ALA A 245 33.45 1.70 35.96
C ALA A 245 32.64 0.62 36.70
N CYS A 246 31.88 -0.20 35.99
CA CYS A 246 31.14 -1.33 36.56
C CYS A 246 32.10 -2.33 37.22
N ALA A 247 33.20 -2.70 36.55
CA ALA A 247 34.21 -3.59 37.12
C ALA A 247 34.88 -3.02 38.38
N ALA A 248 35.18 -1.72 38.40
CA ALA A 248 35.68 -1.03 39.59
C ALA A 248 34.68 -1.09 40.76
N GLN A 249 33.38 -0.90 40.51
CA GLN A 249 32.34 -0.99 41.53
C GLN A 249 32.18 -2.42 42.08
N ILE A 250 32.18 -3.45 41.22
CA ILE A 250 32.16 -4.87 41.63
C ILE A 250 33.39 -5.21 42.48
N THR A 251 34.56 -4.70 42.09
CA THR A 251 35.83 -4.89 42.82
C THR A 251 35.81 -4.20 44.18
N ALA A 252 35.29 -2.97 44.27
CA ALA A 252 35.14 -2.25 45.53
C ALA A 252 34.20 -2.99 46.51
N ILE A 253 33.07 -3.50 46.00
CA ILE A 253 32.12 -4.33 46.77
C ILE A 253 32.80 -5.59 47.32
N THR A 254 33.63 -6.28 46.51
CA THR A 254 34.30 -7.54 46.93
C THR A 254 35.53 -7.36 47.81
N THR A 255 36.23 -6.22 47.73
CA THR A 255 37.56 -6.06 48.34
C THR A 255 37.54 -5.26 49.65
N MET A 256 36.65 -4.28 49.80
CA MET A 256 36.67 -3.32 50.93
C MET A 256 35.51 -3.48 51.91
N GLY A 257 34.58 -4.40 51.66
CA GLY A 257 33.48 -4.71 52.57
C GLY A 257 32.62 -3.49 52.94
N HIS A 258 32.12 -3.48 54.17
CA HIS A 258 31.11 -2.51 54.62
C HIS A 258 31.63 -1.07 54.84
N GLU A 259 32.94 -0.85 54.89
CA GLU A 259 33.51 0.46 55.22
C GLU A 259 33.39 1.49 54.07
N PHE A 260 33.15 1.04 52.83
CA PHE A 260 32.84 1.90 51.68
C PHE A 260 31.33 2.15 51.47
N SER A 261 30.47 1.68 52.38
CA SER A 261 29.00 1.68 52.20
C SER A 261 28.32 3.05 52.43
N ILE A 262 29.09 4.13 52.65
CA ILE A 262 28.58 5.48 52.97
C ILE A 262 28.80 6.49 51.83
N SER A 263 29.65 6.21 50.84
CA SER A 263 29.93 7.16 49.75
C SER A 263 28.88 7.10 48.62
N THR A 264 27.99 8.10 48.55
CA THR A 264 26.95 8.26 47.50
C THR A 264 27.49 8.57 46.10
N THR A 265 28.79 8.82 45.96
CA THR A 265 29.46 9.16 44.70
C THR A 265 29.37 8.06 43.64
N GLY A 266 29.58 6.79 44.01
CA GLY A 266 29.60 5.67 43.05
C GLY A 266 28.26 5.41 42.36
N GLU A 267 27.14 5.60 43.06
CA GLU A 267 25.79 5.46 42.51
C GLU A 267 25.45 6.60 41.53
N TRP A 268 25.88 7.82 41.86
CA TRP A 268 25.67 9.00 41.03
C TRP A 268 26.50 8.95 39.74
N GLU A 269 27.73 8.44 39.80
CA GLU A 269 28.58 8.19 38.62
C GLU A 269 27.98 7.15 37.68
N LEU A 270 27.54 5.98 38.19
CA LEU A 270 26.86 4.96 37.38
C LEU A 270 25.58 5.51 36.74
N SER A 271 24.76 6.24 37.50
CA SER A 271 23.51 6.83 37.00
C SER A 271 23.76 7.86 35.88
N THR A 272 24.83 8.66 36.02
CA THR A 272 25.24 9.64 35.02
C THR A 272 25.76 8.96 33.75
N LEU A 273 26.53 7.86 33.87
CA LEU A 273 26.94 7.03 32.74
C LEU A 273 25.75 6.37 32.03
N ALA A 274 24.78 5.82 32.78
CA ALA A 274 23.54 5.27 32.22
C ALA A 274 22.78 6.33 31.40
N HIS A 275 22.62 7.54 31.93
CA HIS A 275 21.93 8.63 31.23
C HIS A 275 22.71 9.08 29.99
N LYS A 276 24.03 9.25 30.08
CA LYS A 276 24.88 9.64 28.94
C LYS A 276 24.83 8.62 27.81
N LEU A 277 24.93 7.33 28.13
CA LEU A 277 24.77 6.25 27.15
C LEU A 277 23.35 6.18 26.58
N SER A 278 22.30 6.44 27.38
CA SER A 278 20.91 6.46 26.91
C SER A 278 20.69 7.56 25.87
N ASN A 279 21.23 8.76 26.09
CA ASN A 279 21.12 9.88 25.14
C ASN A 279 21.87 9.58 23.82
N ILE A 280 23.03 8.89 23.90
CA ILE A 280 23.77 8.42 22.72
C ILE A 280 22.97 7.33 21.98
N LEU A 281 22.38 6.38 22.71
CA LEU A 281 21.55 5.29 22.17
C LEU A 281 20.32 5.83 21.45
N GLU A 282 19.62 6.82 22.02
CA GLU A 282 18.46 7.46 21.38
C GLU A 282 18.86 8.13 20.07
N HIS A 283 19.97 8.88 20.07
CA HIS A 283 20.50 9.50 18.85
C HIS A 283 20.84 8.44 17.79
N LEU A 284 21.59 7.39 18.15
CA LEU A 284 21.97 6.31 17.23
C LEU A 284 20.75 5.56 16.68
N ARG A 285 19.77 5.21 17.53
CA ARG A 285 18.51 4.57 17.09
C ARG A 285 17.73 5.46 16.11
N LYS A 286 17.72 6.78 16.32
CA LYS A 286 17.10 7.73 15.38
C LYS A 286 17.80 7.74 14.02
N GLN A 287 19.14 7.74 14.00
CA GLN A 287 19.88 7.65 12.73
C GLN A 287 19.68 6.28 12.05
N LEU A 288 19.59 5.20 12.83
CA LEU A 288 19.40 3.85 12.31
C LEU A 288 18.02 3.70 11.64
N ALA A 289 16.97 4.22 12.27
CA ALA A 289 15.63 4.28 11.69
C ALA A 289 15.64 5.05 10.34
N ALA A 290 16.25 6.24 10.31
CA ALA A 290 16.39 7.03 9.08
C ALA A 290 17.21 6.32 7.98
N CYS A 291 18.21 5.51 8.36
CA CYS A 291 18.94 4.66 7.41
C CYS A 291 18.04 3.56 6.81
N TYR A 292 17.24 2.88 7.62
CA TYR A 292 16.29 1.86 7.14
C TYR A 292 15.18 2.46 6.27
N GLU A 293 14.66 3.65 6.61
CA GLU A 293 13.70 4.38 5.78
C GLU A 293 14.30 4.70 4.40
N TYR A 294 15.51 5.28 4.36
CA TYR A 294 16.22 5.57 3.10
C TYR A 294 16.47 4.31 2.25
N ILE A 295 16.85 3.19 2.89
CA ILE A 295 17.06 1.91 2.21
C ILE A 295 15.75 1.38 1.61
N ASP A 296 14.63 1.45 2.35
CA ASP A 296 13.33 1.01 1.81
C ASP A 296 12.89 1.91 0.66
N GLU A 297 13.01 3.24 0.77
CA GLU A 297 12.71 4.19 -0.31
C GLU A 297 13.52 3.91 -1.58
N LYS A 298 14.84 3.72 -1.45
CA LYS A 298 15.72 3.44 -2.58
C LYS A 298 15.40 2.09 -3.23
N ARG A 299 15.21 1.04 -2.43
CA ARG A 299 14.78 -0.29 -2.91
C ARG A 299 13.42 -0.19 -3.63
N ASN A 300 12.47 0.55 -3.06
CA ASN A 300 11.15 0.76 -3.65
C ASN A 300 11.24 1.50 -5.00
N ALA A 301 12.14 2.47 -5.13
CA ALA A 301 12.40 3.17 -6.39
C ALA A 301 13.06 2.27 -7.45
N GLU A 302 14.03 1.44 -7.05
CA GLU A 302 14.69 0.47 -7.93
C GLU A 302 13.69 -0.59 -8.45
N THR A 303 12.87 -1.19 -7.59
CA THR A 303 11.79 -2.12 -8.00
C THR A 303 10.78 -1.45 -8.94
N PHE A 304 10.39 -0.20 -8.66
CA PHE A 304 9.47 0.55 -9.52
C PHE A 304 10.06 0.84 -10.91
N GLN A 305 11.36 1.15 -11.01
CA GLN A 305 12.03 1.34 -12.30
C GLN A 305 12.27 0.01 -13.02
N MET A 306 12.59 -1.08 -12.29
CA MET A 306 12.65 -2.43 -12.84
C MET A 306 11.32 -2.81 -13.50
N LEU A 307 10.18 -2.56 -12.84
CA LEU A 307 8.85 -2.83 -13.41
C LEU A 307 8.62 -2.09 -14.73
N LYS A 308 8.97 -0.80 -14.82
CA LYS A 308 8.88 -0.04 -16.09
C LYS A 308 9.71 -0.69 -17.20
N ASN A 309 11.00 -0.89 -16.96
CA ASN A 309 11.91 -1.50 -17.94
C ASN A 309 11.41 -2.89 -18.38
N LEU A 310 10.82 -3.65 -17.45
CA LEU A 310 10.33 -5.00 -17.69
C LEU A 310 9.11 -5.03 -18.65
N PHE A 311 8.30 -3.98 -18.72
CA PHE A 311 7.22 -3.85 -19.72
C PHE A 311 7.68 -3.31 -21.08
N GLU A 312 8.87 -2.73 -21.17
CA GLU A 312 9.49 -2.31 -22.44
C GLU A 312 10.20 -3.48 -23.15
N MET A 313 10.59 -4.52 -22.41
CA MET A 313 11.29 -5.70 -22.92
C MET A 313 10.34 -6.78 -23.46
N VAL A 314 10.81 -7.52 -24.47
CA VAL A 314 10.15 -8.74 -24.97
C VAL A 314 10.67 -9.95 -24.19
N HIS A 315 9.78 -10.79 -23.67
CA HIS A 315 10.13 -12.00 -22.91
C HIS A 315 9.81 -13.29 -23.68
N ILE A 316 10.42 -14.40 -23.24
CA ILE A 316 10.15 -15.75 -23.78
C ILE A 316 8.76 -16.24 -23.36
N ASP A 317 8.37 -15.94 -22.12
CA ASP A 317 7.03 -16.14 -21.58
C ASP A 317 6.71 -15.09 -20.49
N ASN A 318 5.44 -15.04 -20.10
CA ASN A 318 4.88 -14.12 -19.12
C ASN A 318 5.40 -14.29 -17.67
N MET A 319 6.22 -15.30 -17.35
CA MET A 319 6.56 -15.61 -15.95
C MET A 319 7.36 -14.52 -15.24
N LYS A 320 8.27 -13.83 -15.95
CA LYS A 320 9.04 -12.71 -15.38
C LYS A 320 8.13 -11.56 -14.95
N VAL A 321 7.12 -11.26 -15.76
CA VAL A 321 6.11 -10.22 -15.51
C VAL A 321 5.22 -10.61 -14.34
N LEU A 322 4.66 -11.82 -14.35
CA LEU A 322 3.80 -12.30 -13.28
C LEU A 322 4.51 -12.40 -11.93
N LYS A 323 5.78 -12.82 -11.91
CA LYS A 323 6.61 -12.82 -10.69
C LYS A 323 6.90 -11.41 -10.18
N ALA A 324 7.21 -10.46 -11.06
CA ALA A 324 7.47 -9.08 -10.65
C ALA A 324 6.21 -8.34 -10.15
N LEU A 325 5.02 -8.68 -10.68
CA LEU A 325 3.74 -8.08 -10.25
C LEU A 325 3.15 -8.73 -9.00
N ILE A 326 3.14 -10.07 -8.95
CA ILE A 326 2.42 -10.80 -7.89
C ILE A 326 3.38 -11.17 -6.79
N TYR A 327 4.36 -12.04 -7.08
CA TYR A 327 5.30 -12.51 -6.07
C TYR A 327 6.57 -13.08 -6.69
N ALA A 328 7.73 -12.54 -6.30
CA ALA A 328 9.00 -12.83 -6.95
C ALA A 328 9.67 -14.14 -6.48
N LYS A 329 9.39 -14.56 -5.25
CA LYS A 329 9.99 -15.75 -4.62
C LYS A 329 9.14 -17.00 -4.87
N ASP A 330 9.75 -18.18 -4.74
CA ASP A 330 9.09 -19.48 -4.96
C ASP A 330 8.79 -20.24 -3.65
N ASP A 331 8.93 -19.59 -2.49
CA ASP A 331 8.71 -20.15 -1.14
C ASP A 331 7.23 -20.28 -0.75
N ILE A 332 6.31 -19.64 -1.46
CA ILE A 332 4.86 -19.77 -1.25
C ILE A 332 4.09 -20.01 -2.55
N GLN A 333 2.84 -20.43 -2.41
CA GLN A 333 1.86 -20.49 -3.49
C GLN A 333 1.01 -19.21 -3.48
N PRO A 334 1.27 -18.24 -4.38
CA PRO A 334 0.68 -16.90 -4.29
C PRO A 334 -0.79 -16.84 -4.75
N LEU A 335 -1.28 -17.86 -5.47
CA LEU A 335 -2.64 -17.90 -6.01
C LEU A 335 -3.51 -18.93 -5.30
N ILE A 336 -4.82 -18.69 -5.32
CA ILE A 336 -5.89 -19.67 -5.07
C ILE A 336 -6.66 -19.85 -6.38
N ASP A 337 -6.84 -21.10 -6.80
CA ASP A 337 -7.73 -21.49 -7.90
C ASP A 337 -9.20 -21.39 -7.45
N GLY A 338 -10.00 -20.57 -8.12
CA GLY A 338 -11.40 -20.35 -7.81
C GLY A 338 -12.30 -21.58 -7.97
N SER A 339 -11.87 -22.59 -8.74
CA SER A 339 -12.63 -23.83 -8.96
C SER A 339 -12.35 -24.89 -7.88
N SER A 340 -11.09 -25.22 -7.62
CA SER A 340 -10.71 -26.21 -6.59
C SER A 340 -10.56 -25.63 -5.17
N LYS A 341 -10.53 -24.30 -5.04
CA LYS A 341 -10.21 -23.53 -3.82
C LYS A 341 -8.85 -23.91 -3.18
N LYS A 342 -7.95 -24.51 -3.95
CA LYS A 342 -6.58 -24.86 -3.51
C LYS A 342 -5.59 -23.76 -3.88
N ARG A 343 -4.50 -23.66 -3.11
CA ARG A 343 -3.36 -22.80 -3.45
C ARG A 343 -2.53 -23.41 -4.58
N VAL A 344 -2.01 -22.56 -5.46
CA VAL A 344 -1.22 -22.93 -6.64
C VAL A 344 -0.08 -21.92 -6.92
N HIS A 345 0.95 -22.37 -7.64
CA HIS A 345 2.03 -21.51 -8.14
C HIS A 345 1.63 -20.76 -9.42
N LEU A 346 2.37 -19.70 -9.77
CA LEU A 346 2.13 -18.89 -10.98
C LEU A 346 2.27 -19.69 -12.29
N ASP A 347 2.93 -20.85 -12.28
CA ASP A 347 3.18 -21.67 -13.47
C ASP A 347 1.91 -22.15 -14.19
N VAL A 348 0.77 -22.19 -13.50
CA VAL A 348 -0.54 -22.49 -14.11
C VAL A 348 -0.98 -21.44 -15.15
N LEU A 349 -0.36 -20.27 -15.14
CA LEU A 349 -0.59 -19.14 -16.06
C LEU A 349 0.46 -19.05 -17.18
N ARG A 350 1.51 -19.89 -17.14
CA ARG A 350 2.66 -19.80 -18.05
C ARG A 350 2.22 -19.90 -19.52
N ARG A 351 2.62 -18.92 -20.35
CA ARG A 351 2.29 -18.82 -21.79
C ARG A 351 0.78 -18.78 -22.11
N LYS A 352 -0.04 -18.31 -21.19
CA LYS A 352 -1.47 -18.02 -21.43
C LYS A 352 -1.69 -16.51 -21.55
N ASN A 353 -2.79 -16.10 -22.18
CA ASN A 353 -3.30 -14.74 -22.02
C ASN A 353 -3.80 -14.60 -20.57
N VAL A 354 -3.38 -13.56 -19.87
CA VAL A 354 -3.73 -13.33 -18.45
C VAL A 354 -4.46 -12.00 -18.32
N LEU A 355 -5.69 -12.06 -17.84
CA LEU A 355 -6.53 -10.90 -17.54
C LEU A 355 -6.44 -10.63 -16.03
N LEU A 356 -5.70 -9.60 -15.64
CA LEU A 356 -5.57 -9.17 -14.26
C LEU A 356 -6.74 -8.24 -13.90
N LEU A 357 -7.71 -8.74 -13.13
CA LEU A 357 -8.76 -7.93 -12.52
C LEU A 357 -8.18 -7.26 -11.27
N ILE A 358 -7.95 -5.96 -11.36
CA ILE A 358 -7.29 -5.15 -10.32
C ILE A 358 -8.35 -4.26 -9.68
N SER A 359 -8.56 -4.40 -8.37
CA SER A 359 -9.60 -3.66 -7.65
C SER A 359 -9.29 -3.49 -6.16
N GLY A 360 -10.03 -2.62 -5.47
CA GLY A 360 -10.21 -2.73 -4.03
C GLY A 360 -11.14 -3.89 -3.63
N LEU A 361 -11.62 -3.89 -2.38
CA LEU A 361 -12.59 -4.86 -1.88
C LEU A 361 -14.05 -4.41 -2.07
N ASP A 362 -14.28 -3.46 -2.96
CA ASP A 362 -15.52 -2.70 -3.17
C ASP A 362 -16.13 -2.87 -4.58
N ILE A 363 -15.74 -3.94 -5.28
CA ILE A 363 -16.45 -4.41 -6.48
C ILE A 363 -17.94 -4.63 -6.14
N LEU A 364 -18.84 -4.22 -7.03
CA LEU A 364 -20.28 -4.45 -6.88
C LEU A 364 -20.62 -5.92 -7.13
N ASN A 365 -21.59 -6.48 -6.39
CA ASN A 365 -22.05 -7.85 -6.63
C ASN A 365 -22.60 -8.02 -8.06
N ASP A 366 -23.37 -7.04 -8.54
CA ASP A 366 -23.89 -6.96 -9.90
C ASP A 366 -22.77 -7.10 -10.95
N GLU A 367 -21.64 -6.42 -10.71
CA GLU A 367 -20.45 -6.44 -11.58
C GLU A 367 -19.77 -7.82 -11.56
N LEU A 368 -19.62 -8.43 -10.38
CA LEU A 368 -19.08 -9.78 -10.25
C LEU A 368 -19.97 -10.84 -10.92
N SER A 369 -21.30 -10.74 -10.78
CA SER A 369 -22.25 -11.67 -11.37
C SER A 369 -22.19 -11.66 -12.90
N ILE A 370 -22.10 -10.48 -13.53
CA ILE A 370 -21.99 -10.39 -14.99
C ILE A 370 -20.59 -10.82 -15.48
N LEU A 371 -19.51 -10.50 -14.75
CA LEU A 371 -18.17 -11.05 -15.08
C LEU A 371 -18.15 -12.58 -14.99
N GLU A 372 -18.78 -13.16 -13.97
CA GLU A 372 -18.91 -14.60 -13.80
C GLU A 372 -19.71 -15.22 -14.96
N GLN A 373 -20.83 -14.62 -15.36
CA GLN A 373 -21.60 -15.07 -16.52
C GLN A 373 -20.73 -15.08 -17.79
N ILE A 374 -20.11 -13.96 -18.15
CA ILE A 374 -19.29 -13.84 -19.38
C ILE A 374 -18.10 -14.82 -19.34
N TYR A 375 -17.46 -14.97 -18.17
CA TYR A 375 -16.37 -15.93 -17.98
C TYR A 375 -16.84 -17.38 -18.14
N ASN A 376 -18.00 -17.74 -17.58
CA ASN A 376 -18.53 -19.10 -17.70
C ASN A 376 -18.99 -19.41 -19.14
N GLU A 377 -19.62 -18.46 -19.84
CA GLU A 377 -19.99 -18.59 -21.26
C GLU A 377 -18.78 -18.86 -22.17
N SER A 378 -17.62 -18.22 -21.90
CA SER A 378 -16.39 -18.45 -22.65
C SER A 378 -15.78 -19.84 -22.45
N ARG A 379 -16.11 -20.53 -21.35
CA ARG A 379 -15.65 -21.90 -21.04
C ARG A 379 -16.61 -22.99 -21.56
N GLN A 380 -17.91 -22.71 -21.66
CA GLN A 380 -18.89 -23.68 -22.18
C GLN A 380 -18.62 -24.10 -23.64
N HIS A 381 -18.02 -23.22 -24.43
CA HIS A 381 -17.69 -23.45 -25.84
C HIS A 381 -16.21 -23.77 -26.07
N GLY A 382 -15.62 -24.68 -25.28
CA GLY A 382 -14.17 -24.98 -25.21
C GLY A 382 -13.45 -25.41 -26.49
N ALA A 383 -14.11 -25.43 -27.65
CA ALA A 383 -13.50 -25.58 -28.98
C ALA A 383 -13.20 -24.22 -29.67
N ARG A 384 -13.63 -23.09 -29.10
CA ARG A 384 -13.37 -21.73 -29.63
C ARG A 384 -12.03 -21.19 -29.15
N LEU A 385 -11.45 -20.28 -29.93
CA LEU A 385 -10.24 -19.53 -29.55
C LEU A 385 -10.46 -18.69 -28.27
N ASP A 386 -11.71 -18.32 -28.01
CA ASP A 386 -12.12 -17.46 -26.89
C ASP A 386 -11.85 -18.06 -25.51
N SER A 387 -11.66 -19.37 -25.39
CA SER A 387 -11.36 -20.05 -24.10
C SER A 387 -9.88 -19.98 -23.67
N GLN A 388 -9.02 -19.25 -24.41
CA GLN A 388 -7.55 -19.23 -24.26
C GLN A 388 -7.01 -18.13 -23.34
N TYR A 389 -7.79 -17.71 -22.34
CA TYR A 389 -7.34 -16.77 -21.30
C TYR A 389 -7.65 -17.28 -19.89
N GLU A 390 -6.88 -16.80 -18.93
CA GLU A 390 -7.13 -16.96 -17.49
C GLU A 390 -7.38 -15.59 -16.87
N LEU A 391 -8.37 -15.51 -15.99
CA LEU A 391 -8.61 -14.31 -15.20
C LEU A 391 -7.96 -14.49 -13.82
N VAL A 392 -7.29 -13.44 -13.32
CA VAL A 392 -6.64 -13.42 -12.01
C VAL A 392 -7.07 -12.15 -11.26
N TRP A 393 -7.73 -12.31 -10.12
CA TRP A 393 -8.03 -11.18 -9.23
C TRP A 393 -6.80 -10.78 -8.41
N VAL A 394 -6.41 -9.52 -8.52
CA VAL A 394 -5.30 -8.89 -7.81
C VAL A 394 -5.87 -7.79 -6.90
N PRO A 395 -6.09 -8.07 -5.60
CA PRO A 395 -6.65 -7.13 -4.66
C PRO A 395 -5.62 -6.07 -4.26
N ILE A 396 -5.89 -4.81 -4.57
CA ILE A 396 -5.04 -3.67 -4.22
C ILE A 396 -5.57 -3.00 -2.96
N MET A 397 -4.85 -3.19 -1.87
CA MET A 397 -5.09 -2.53 -0.58
C MET A 397 -3.95 -1.57 -0.28
N ASP A 398 -4.26 -0.44 0.33
CA ASP A 398 -3.21 0.43 0.86
C ASP A 398 -2.66 -0.18 2.17
N HIS A 399 -1.34 -0.28 2.27
CA HIS A 399 -0.66 -0.89 3.44
C HIS A 399 -0.84 -0.07 4.73
N SER A 400 -1.40 1.14 4.65
CA SER A 400 -1.84 1.94 5.80
C SER A 400 -3.18 1.49 6.40
N VAL A 401 -3.99 0.71 5.69
CA VAL A 401 -5.28 0.21 6.18
C VAL A 401 -5.06 -0.94 7.16
N GLN A 402 -5.55 -0.78 8.40
CA GLN A 402 -5.47 -1.84 9.40
C GLN A 402 -6.28 -3.08 8.96
N TRP A 403 -5.65 -4.24 9.01
CA TRP A 403 -6.27 -5.51 8.64
C TRP A 403 -7.18 -6.03 9.77
N SER A 404 -8.43 -5.57 9.80
CA SER A 404 -9.44 -6.01 10.75
C SER A 404 -10.11 -7.33 10.35
N ASP A 405 -10.76 -8.00 11.30
CA ASP A 405 -11.59 -9.18 11.02
C ASP A 405 -12.73 -8.90 10.03
N THR A 406 -13.28 -7.67 10.04
CA THR A 406 -14.32 -7.24 9.08
C THR A 406 -13.79 -7.12 7.66
N VAL A 407 -12.58 -6.60 7.47
CA VAL A 407 -11.89 -6.53 6.17
C VAL A 407 -11.53 -7.93 5.69
N ASN A 408 -11.00 -8.78 6.58
CA ASN A 408 -10.67 -10.18 6.31
C ASN A 408 -11.90 -11.01 5.89
N ALA A 409 -13.04 -10.83 6.58
CA ALA A 409 -14.30 -11.48 6.22
C ALA A 409 -14.83 -11.01 4.85
N LYS A 410 -14.77 -9.70 4.56
CA LYS A 410 -15.16 -9.16 3.25
C LYS A 410 -14.28 -9.70 2.12
N PHE A 411 -12.96 -9.71 2.33
CA PHE A 411 -11.99 -10.28 1.39
C PHE A 411 -12.27 -11.77 1.11
N LYS A 412 -12.43 -12.60 2.15
CA LYS A 412 -12.72 -14.03 2.00
C LYS A 412 -14.06 -14.30 1.31
N SER A 413 -15.09 -13.51 1.61
CA SER A 413 -16.40 -13.62 0.95
C SER A 413 -16.28 -13.38 -0.55
N MET A 414 -15.64 -12.28 -0.95
CA MET A 414 -15.38 -11.93 -2.36
C MET A 414 -14.46 -12.94 -3.07
N GLN A 415 -13.44 -13.47 -2.38
CA GLN A 415 -12.57 -14.52 -2.92
C GLN A 415 -13.31 -15.86 -3.11
N SER A 416 -14.26 -16.16 -2.24
CA SER A 416 -15.01 -17.43 -2.27
C SER A 416 -16.03 -17.50 -3.40
N SER A 417 -16.66 -16.37 -3.78
CA SER A 417 -17.59 -16.31 -4.91
C SER A 417 -16.89 -16.38 -6.27
N MET A 418 -15.63 -15.92 -6.38
CA MET A 418 -14.92 -15.91 -7.66
C MET A 418 -14.59 -17.32 -8.20
N PRO A 419 -14.93 -17.64 -9.47
CA PRO A 419 -14.64 -18.93 -10.11
C PRO A 419 -13.24 -19.00 -10.72
N TRP A 420 -12.55 -17.86 -10.85
CA TRP A 420 -11.23 -17.70 -11.48
C TRP A 420 -10.09 -17.64 -10.44
N PHE A 421 -8.84 -17.48 -10.87
CA PHE A 421 -7.70 -17.39 -9.95
C PHE A 421 -7.75 -16.10 -9.13
N THR A 422 -7.26 -16.16 -7.90
CA THR A 422 -7.18 -14.98 -7.00
C THR A 422 -5.83 -14.98 -6.29
N VAL A 423 -5.25 -13.81 -6.02
CA VAL A 423 -4.08 -13.74 -5.12
C VAL A 423 -4.53 -14.09 -3.69
N TYR A 424 -3.80 -14.97 -2.98
CA TYR A 424 -4.31 -15.53 -1.72
C TYR A 424 -4.48 -14.48 -0.61
N HIS A 425 -3.72 -13.38 -0.64
CA HIS A 425 -3.80 -12.30 0.34
C HIS A 425 -3.21 -10.98 -0.23
N PRO A 426 -3.77 -9.79 0.06
CA PRO A 426 -3.27 -8.53 -0.49
C PRO A 426 -1.82 -8.18 -0.09
N SER A 427 -1.35 -8.65 1.08
CA SER A 427 0.03 -8.39 1.54
C SER A 427 1.13 -9.05 0.69
N VAL A 428 0.75 -9.91 -0.26
CA VAL A 428 1.67 -10.52 -1.24
C VAL A 428 2.17 -9.46 -2.23
N ILE A 429 1.34 -8.45 -2.53
CA ILE A 429 1.66 -7.40 -3.49
C ILE A 429 2.49 -6.30 -2.82
N GLU A 430 3.74 -6.14 -3.27
CA GLU A 430 4.67 -5.18 -2.69
C GLU A 430 4.25 -3.72 -2.97
N LYS A 431 4.64 -2.80 -2.06
CA LYS A 431 4.35 -1.35 -2.19
C LYS A 431 4.76 -0.76 -3.56
N PRO A 432 5.93 -1.10 -4.16
CA PRO A 432 6.33 -0.58 -5.47
C PRO A 432 5.39 -1.03 -6.59
N VAL A 433 4.84 -2.25 -6.52
CA VAL A 433 3.86 -2.74 -7.50
C VAL A 433 2.56 -1.97 -7.37
N ILE A 434 2.05 -1.75 -6.15
CA ILE A 434 0.84 -0.95 -5.92
C ILE A 434 1.03 0.47 -6.47
N ARG A 435 2.21 1.06 -6.24
CA ARG A 435 2.59 2.36 -6.81
C ARG A 435 2.61 2.33 -8.34
N PHE A 436 3.22 1.31 -8.95
CA PHE A 436 3.24 1.11 -10.41
C PHE A 436 1.83 1.01 -10.99
N ILE A 437 0.95 0.22 -10.38
CA ILE A 437 -0.45 0.05 -10.79
C ILE A 437 -1.22 1.38 -10.69
N LYS A 438 -1.04 2.15 -9.61
CA LYS A 438 -1.66 3.48 -9.43
C LYS A 438 -1.12 4.53 -10.42
N GLU A 439 0.19 4.62 -10.62
CA GLU A 439 0.81 5.66 -11.45
C GLU A 439 0.78 5.34 -12.96
N VAL A 440 1.19 4.12 -13.35
CA VAL A 440 1.41 3.72 -14.76
C VAL A 440 0.14 3.15 -15.41
N TRP A 441 -0.63 2.35 -14.68
CA TRP A 441 -1.93 1.84 -15.16
C TRP A 441 -3.11 2.72 -14.74
N HIS A 442 -2.84 3.84 -14.07
CA HIS A 442 -3.82 4.85 -13.65
C HIS A 442 -4.99 4.30 -12.79
N PHE A 443 -4.74 3.25 -12.01
CA PHE A 443 -5.72 2.68 -11.09
C PHE A 443 -6.10 3.70 -10.00
N ARG A 444 -7.41 3.95 -9.86
CA ARG A 444 -8.00 4.91 -8.90
C ARG A 444 -9.20 4.31 -8.16
N ASN A 445 -8.98 3.13 -7.58
CA ASN A 445 -9.93 2.34 -6.79
C ASN A 445 -11.06 1.65 -7.60
N LYS A 446 -11.56 2.25 -8.69
CA LYS A 446 -12.46 1.53 -9.60
C LYS A 446 -11.76 0.31 -10.22
N PRO A 447 -12.43 -0.84 -10.38
CA PRO A 447 -11.87 -2.01 -11.04
C PRO A 447 -11.31 -1.67 -12.43
N ILE A 448 -10.18 -2.30 -12.79
CA ILE A 448 -9.63 -2.33 -14.15
C ILE A 448 -9.25 -3.78 -14.51
N LEU A 449 -9.30 -4.11 -15.79
CA LEU A 449 -8.96 -5.45 -16.31
C LEU A 449 -7.78 -5.35 -17.26
N VAL A 450 -6.57 -5.53 -16.73
CA VAL A 450 -5.32 -5.39 -17.48
C VAL A 450 -5.03 -6.68 -18.25
N VAL A 451 -4.73 -6.58 -19.54
CA VAL A 451 -4.50 -7.74 -20.41
C VAL A 451 -3.01 -7.92 -20.69
N LEU A 452 -2.50 -9.10 -20.33
CA LEU A 452 -1.15 -9.58 -20.65
C LEU A 452 -1.23 -10.72 -21.66
N ASP A 453 -0.38 -10.69 -22.69
CA ASP A 453 -0.24 -11.79 -23.66
C ASP A 453 0.60 -12.97 -23.11
N PRO A 454 0.80 -14.07 -23.86
CA PRO A 454 1.64 -15.20 -23.44
C PRO A 454 3.11 -14.86 -23.15
N GLN A 455 3.62 -13.74 -23.66
CA GLN A 455 4.97 -13.20 -23.38
C GLN A 455 4.95 -12.18 -22.22
N GLY A 456 3.78 -11.88 -21.67
CA GLY A 456 3.58 -10.93 -20.58
C GLY A 456 3.61 -9.47 -21.03
N LYS A 457 3.53 -9.20 -22.34
CA LYS A 457 3.41 -7.85 -22.87
C LYS A 457 2.03 -7.29 -22.51
N LEU A 458 1.99 -6.04 -22.09
CA LEU A 458 0.74 -5.29 -21.91
C LEU A 458 0.10 -5.04 -23.29
N VAL A 459 -1.08 -5.61 -23.54
CA VAL A 459 -1.80 -5.45 -24.83
C VAL A 459 -3.10 -4.65 -24.74
N CYS A 460 -3.65 -4.49 -23.52
CA CYS A 460 -4.69 -3.51 -23.24
C CYS A 460 -4.64 -3.09 -21.75
N PRO A 461 -4.63 -1.77 -21.44
CA PRO A 461 -4.57 -1.28 -20.06
C PRO A 461 -5.91 -1.41 -19.31
N ASN A 462 -7.05 -1.46 -20.01
CA ASN A 462 -8.34 -1.76 -19.41
C ASN A 462 -9.32 -2.38 -20.41
N ALA A 463 -9.44 -3.71 -20.38
CA ALA A 463 -10.37 -4.47 -21.21
C ALA A 463 -11.77 -4.63 -20.60
N LEU A 464 -12.07 -4.05 -19.42
CA LEU A 464 -13.44 -4.10 -18.87
C LEU A 464 -14.45 -3.59 -19.89
N HIS A 465 -14.15 -2.47 -20.55
CA HIS A 465 -15.06 -1.91 -21.54
C HIS A 465 -15.33 -2.87 -22.70
N MET A 466 -14.30 -3.53 -23.23
CA MET A 466 -14.45 -4.56 -24.26
C MET A 466 -15.28 -5.77 -23.76
N MET A 467 -15.03 -6.20 -22.52
CA MET A 467 -15.76 -7.30 -21.87
C MET A 467 -17.25 -6.99 -21.75
N TRP A 468 -17.61 -5.77 -21.33
CA TRP A 468 -19.01 -5.35 -21.22
C TRP A 468 -19.71 -5.19 -22.56
N ILE A 469 -19.02 -4.70 -23.60
CA ILE A 469 -19.65 -4.44 -24.90
C ILE A 469 -19.83 -5.73 -25.71
N TRP A 470 -18.83 -6.60 -25.77
CA TRP A 470 -18.79 -7.77 -26.68
C TRP A 470 -18.55 -9.12 -25.99
N GLY A 471 -18.30 -9.15 -24.69
CA GLY A 471 -18.02 -10.38 -23.94
C GLY A 471 -16.79 -11.13 -24.45
N SER A 472 -16.94 -12.44 -24.65
CA SER A 472 -15.88 -13.32 -25.17
C SER A 472 -15.46 -12.98 -26.61
N ASN A 473 -16.34 -12.40 -27.44
CA ASN A 473 -16.02 -12.04 -28.84
C ASN A 473 -14.93 -10.95 -28.96
N ALA A 474 -14.66 -10.23 -27.85
CA ALA A 474 -13.60 -9.25 -27.75
C ALA A 474 -12.19 -9.87 -27.61
N PHE A 475 -12.06 -11.17 -27.37
CA PHE A 475 -10.76 -11.86 -27.39
C PHE A 475 -10.02 -11.60 -28.72
N PRO A 476 -8.68 -11.36 -28.72
CA PRO A 476 -7.73 -11.41 -27.61
C PRO A 476 -7.62 -10.13 -26.75
N PHE A 477 -8.65 -9.28 -26.71
CA PHE A 477 -8.72 -8.07 -25.89
C PHE A 477 -7.55 -7.08 -26.12
N THR A 478 -7.09 -6.98 -27.37
CA THR A 478 -6.05 -6.02 -27.78
C THR A 478 -6.70 -4.75 -28.32
N SER A 479 -6.01 -3.60 -28.27
CA SER A 479 -6.52 -2.36 -28.86
C SER A 479 -6.78 -2.47 -30.36
N LEU A 480 -6.01 -3.28 -31.10
CA LEU A 480 -6.28 -3.57 -32.52
C LEU A 480 -7.60 -4.35 -32.71
N ARG A 481 -7.93 -5.27 -31.80
CA ARG A 481 -9.23 -5.98 -31.82
C ARG A 481 -10.38 -5.05 -31.44
N GLU A 482 -10.17 -4.15 -30.47
CA GLU A 482 -11.11 -3.08 -30.09
C GLU A 482 -11.42 -2.16 -31.29
N GLU A 483 -10.40 -1.77 -32.05
CA GLU A 483 -10.58 -1.00 -33.29
C GLU A 483 -11.35 -1.76 -34.37
N SER A 484 -11.01 -3.03 -34.61
CA SER A 484 -11.70 -3.90 -35.60
C SER A 484 -13.19 -4.02 -35.29
N LEU A 485 -13.53 -4.32 -34.02
CA LEU A 485 -14.91 -4.44 -33.56
C LEU A 485 -15.70 -3.14 -33.78
N TRP A 486 -15.11 -1.98 -33.48
CA TRP A 486 -15.76 -0.69 -33.76
C TRP A 486 -15.93 -0.37 -35.25
N MET A 487 -15.12 -0.95 -36.14
CA MET A 487 -15.25 -0.79 -37.60
C MET A 487 -16.30 -1.75 -38.20
N GLU A 488 -16.49 -2.92 -37.58
CA GLU A 488 -17.51 -3.92 -37.94
C GLU A 488 -18.91 -3.57 -37.39
N GLU A 489 -18.97 -2.71 -36.37
CA GLU A 489 -20.17 -2.38 -35.61
C GLU A 489 -20.91 -1.13 -36.11
N THR A 490 -22.24 -1.11 -35.96
CA THR A 490 -23.09 0.06 -36.27
C THR A 490 -24.04 0.37 -35.11
N TRP A 491 -24.73 1.52 -35.15
CA TRP A 491 -25.71 1.87 -34.11
C TRP A 491 -27.04 1.12 -34.32
N ARG A 492 -27.05 -0.16 -33.93
CA ARG A 492 -28.17 -1.10 -34.05
C ARG A 492 -28.62 -1.62 -32.69
N LEU A 493 -29.86 -2.08 -32.60
CA LEU A 493 -30.51 -2.42 -31.32
C LEU A 493 -29.77 -3.55 -30.57
N GLU A 494 -29.19 -4.51 -31.30
CA GLU A 494 -28.38 -5.60 -30.74
C GLU A 494 -27.17 -5.09 -29.95
N LEU A 495 -26.55 -3.98 -30.35
CA LEU A 495 -25.42 -3.38 -29.60
C LEU A 495 -25.86 -2.95 -28.19
N LEU A 496 -27.14 -2.60 -28.02
CA LEU A 496 -27.73 -2.17 -26.75
C LEU A 496 -28.20 -3.35 -25.90
N VAL A 497 -28.88 -4.35 -26.50
CA VAL A 497 -29.64 -5.38 -25.75
C VAL A 497 -29.05 -6.80 -25.81
N ASN A 498 -28.06 -7.07 -26.66
CA ASN A 498 -27.49 -8.42 -26.76
C ASN A 498 -26.86 -8.85 -25.42
N GLY A 499 -27.11 -10.09 -25.00
CA GLY A 499 -26.72 -10.61 -23.69
C GLY A 499 -27.60 -10.17 -22.51
N ILE A 500 -28.63 -9.34 -22.73
CA ILE A 500 -29.51 -8.82 -21.67
C ILE A 500 -30.88 -9.50 -21.73
N ASP A 501 -31.58 -9.38 -22.86
CA ASP A 501 -32.96 -9.87 -23.00
C ASP A 501 -33.15 -10.62 -24.34
N PRO A 502 -33.36 -11.96 -24.31
CA PRO A 502 -33.54 -12.76 -25.52
C PRO A 502 -34.89 -12.53 -26.21
N GLU A 503 -35.90 -11.96 -25.53
CA GLU A 503 -37.20 -11.69 -26.12
C GLU A 503 -37.11 -10.53 -27.13
N ILE A 504 -36.36 -9.47 -26.77
CA ILE A 504 -36.07 -8.35 -27.68
C ILE A 504 -35.33 -8.84 -28.93
N LEU A 505 -34.38 -9.78 -28.77
CA LEU A 505 -33.68 -10.40 -29.89
C LEU A 505 -34.60 -11.21 -30.83
N ASN A 506 -35.77 -11.67 -30.36
CA ASN A 506 -36.77 -12.30 -31.21
C ASN A 506 -37.62 -11.25 -31.95
N TRP A 507 -38.06 -10.20 -31.27
CA TRP A 507 -38.79 -9.10 -31.92
C TRP A 507 -37.96 -8.37 -32.99
N ILE A 508 -36.64 -8.28 -32.79
CA ILE A 508 -35.68 -7.79 -33.80
C ILE A 508 -35.76 -8.64 -35.07
N LYS A 509 -35.71 -9.98 -34.95
CA LYS A 509 -35.80 -10.93 -36.08
C LYS A 509 -37.17 -10.91 -36.75
N GLU A 510 -38.23 -10.66 -35.99
CA GLU A 510 -39.61 -10.46 -36.49
C GLU A 510 -39.79 -9.12 -37.22
N GLY A 511 -38.81 -8.21 -37.18
CA GLY A 511 -38.87 -6.92 -37.85
C GLY A 511 -39.86 -5.93 -37.22
N LYS A 512 -40.23 -6.14 -35.96
CA LYS A 512 -41.17 -5.28 -35.22
C LYS A 512 -40.59 -3.89 -34.96
N TYR A 513 -41.47 -2.93 -34.67
CA TYR A 513 -41.06 -1.67 -34.05
C TYR A 513 -40.90 -1.90 -32.55
N ILE A 514 -39.80 -1.41 -31.98
CA ILE A 514 -39.48 -1.61 -30.55
C ILE A 514 -39.07 -0.28 -29.95
N PHE A 515 -39.80 0.18 -28.92
CA PHE A 515 -39.34 1.25 -28.04
C PHE A 515 -38.62 0.65 -26.83
N LEU A 516 -37.33 0.95 -26.66
CA LEU A 516 -36.70 0.94 -25.34
C LEU A 516 -36.97 2.30 -24.70
N TYR A 517 -37.43 2.35 -23.45
CA TYR A 517 -37.70 3.63 -22.79
C TYR A 517 -37.44 3.59 -21.29
N GLY A 518 -37.25 4.77 -20.69
CA GLY A 518 -36.92 4.89 -19.28
C GLY A 518 -37.25 6.26 -18.70
N GLY A 519 -37.26 6.35 -17.37
CA GLY A 519 -37.74 7.52 -16.64
C GLY A 519 -38.09 7.18 -15.19
N ASP A 520 -37.91 8.13 -14.27
CA ASP A 520 -38.37 8.01 -12.88
C ASP A 520 -39.72 8.72 -12.59
N ASP A 521 -40.35 9.28 -13.63
CA ASP A 521 -41.70 9.86 -13.59
C ASP A 521 -42.75 8.87 -14.17
N ILE A 522 -43.61 8.36 -13.30
CA ILE A 522 -44.69 7.44 -13.67
C ILE A 522 -45.81 8.10 -14.50
N GLU A 523 -46.05 9.41 -14.35
CA GLU A 523 -47.03 10.11 -15.17
C GLU A 523 -46.56 10.24 -16.61
N TRP A 524 -45.28 10.62 -16.79
CA TRP A 524 -44.67 10.63 -18.11
C TRP A 524 -44.68 9.23 -18.74
N VAL A 525 -44.32 8.18 -17.99
CA VAL A 525 -44.39 6.78 -18.46
C VAL A 525 -45.81 6.43 -18.96
N ARG A 526 -46.86 6.66 -18.17
CA ARG A 526 -48.24 6.38 -18.59
C ARG A 526 -48.65 7.17 -19.83
N LYS A 527 -48.32 8.47 -19.88
CA LYS A 527 -48.60 9.33 -21.04
C LYS A 527 -47.88 8.81 -22.28
N PHE A 528 -46.61 8.43 -22.15
CA PHE A 528 -45.79 7.88 -23.24
C PHE A 528 -46.35 6.54 -23.76
N THR A 529 -46.56 5.54 -22.90
CA THR A 529 -47.04 4.22 -23.35
C THR A 529 -48.42 4.28 -23.99
N ASN A 530 -49.31 5.15 -23.48
CA ASN A 530 -50.65 5.30 -24.04
C ASN A 530 -50.64 5.98 -25.40
N ASN A 531 -49.85 7.06 -25.57
CA ASN A 531 -49.71 7.72 -26.87
C ASN A 531 -49.00 6.82 -27.89
N ALA A 532 -47.90 6.15 -27.51
CA ALA A 532 -47.20 5.22 -28.38
C ALA A 532 -48.11 4.08 -28.87
N ARG A 533 -48.94 3.51 -27.99
CA ARG A 533 -49.91 2.47 -28.34
C ARG A 533 -51.04 2.99 -29.24
N ALA A 534 -51.56 4.20 -28.99
CA ALA A 534 -52.59 4.82 -29.83
C ALA A 534 -52.05 5.14 -31.24
N VAL A 535 -50.84 5.70 -31.33
CA VAL A 535 -50.14 5.96 -32.59
C VAL A 535 -49.87 4.65 -33.34
N ALA A 536 -49.42 3.60 -32.66
CA ALA A 536 -49.19 2.29 -33.29
C ALA A 536 -50.47 1.67 -33.87
N GLN A 537 -51.59 1.78 -33.16
CA GLN A 537 -52.90 1.34 -33.64
C GLN A 537 -53.35 2.16 -34.85
N ALA A 538 -53.23 3.49 -34.79
CA ALA A 538 -53.62 4.39 -35.89
C ALA A 538 -52.72 4.24 -37.14
N ALA A 539 -51.43 3.94 -36.96
CA ALA A 539 -50.48 3.66 -38.04
C ALA A 539 -50.51 2.19 -38.52
N SER A 540 -51.25 1.31 -37.83
CA SER A 540 -51.30 -0.14 -38.08
C SER A 540 -49.92 -0.83 -38.08
N ILE A 541 -49.04 -0.45 -37.14
CA ILE A 541 -47.70 -1.04 -36.99
C ILE A 541 -47.62 -2.04 -35.83
N PRO A 542 -46.81 -3.11 -35.95
CA PRO A 542 -46.52 -4.01 -34.83
C PRO A 542 -45.51 -3.35 -33.89
N LEU A 543 -46.00 -2.77 -32.79
CA LEU A 543 -45.18 -2.08 -31.78
C LEU A 543 -45.07 -2.90 -30.49
N GLU A 544 -43.84 -3.12 -30.05
CA GLU A 544 -43.50 -3.60 -28.70
C GLU A 544 -42.81 -2.48 -27.90
N MET A 545 -42.85 -2.57 -26.58
CA MET A 545 -42.27 -1.56 -25.68
C MET A 545 -41.61 -2.23 -24.48
N VAL A 546 -40.40 -1.80 -24.12
CA VAL A 546 -39.64 -2.27 -22.95
C VAL A 546 -39.25 -1.10 -22.07
N TYR A 547 -39.62 -1.19 -20.79
CA TYR A 547 -39.10 -0.28 -19.77
C TYR A 547 -37.74 -0.77 -19.26
N VAL A 548 -36.71 0.02 -19.56
CA VAL A 548 -35.31 -0.18 -19.18
C VAL A 548 -34.93 0.64 -17.92
N GLY A 549 -35.69 1.70 -17.61
CA GLY A 549 -35.47 2.51 -16.41
C GLY A 549 -34.33 3.53 -16.52
N LYS A 550 -33.56 3.71 -15.45
CA LYS A 550 -32.49 4.71 -15.33
C LYS A 550 -31.26 4.11 -14.64
N SER A 551 -30.10 4.76 -14.76
CA SER A 551 -28.86 4.33 -14.08
C SER A 551 -28.85 4.66 -12.58
N SER A 552 -29.74 5.56 -12.13
CA SER A 552 -29.80 6.07 -10.76
C SER A 552 -31.17 5.84 -10.10
N LYS A 553 -31.24 5.98 -8.76
CA LYS A 553 -32.49 5.91 -7.96
C LYS A 553 -33.20 4.54 -8.04
N ARG A 554 -32.48 3.43 -7.80
CA ARG A 554 -33.01 2.04 -7.84
C ARG A 554 -34.38 1.85 -7.17
N GLU A 555 -34.59 2.40 -5.97
CA GLU A 555 -35.87 2.33 -5.25
C GLU A 555 -37.06 3.04 -5.95
N LYS A 556 -36.80 4.06 -6.77
CA LYS A 556 -37.83 4.69 -7.59
C LYS A 556 -38.13 3.84 -8.82
N ILE A 557 -37.09 3.32 -9.46
CA ILE A 557 -37.22 2.42 -10.62
C ILE A 557 -38.07 1.19 -10.25
N GLN A 558 -37.80 0.56 -9.10
CA GLN A 558 -38.61 -0.58 -8.63
C GLN A 558 -40.10 -0.24 -8.55
N ARG A 559 -40.46 0.90 -7.92
CA ARG A 559 -41.86 1.35 -7.85
C ARG A 559 -42.49 1.62 -9.22
N VAL A 560 -41.70 2.07 -10.20
CA VAL A 560 -42.17 2.26 -11.58
C VAL A 560 -42.36 0.90 -12.26
N ILE A 561 -41.46 -0.06 -12.09
CA ILE A 561 -41.59 -1.45 -12.58
C ILE A 561 -42.86 -2.10 -12.01
N ASP A 562 -43.07 -2.01 -10.69
CA ASP A 562 -44.24 -2.57 -10.00
C ASP A 562 -45.54 -1.98 -10.58
N THR A 563 -45.54 -0.67 -10.85
CA THR A 563 -46.70 0.03 -11.42
C THR A 563 -46.96 -0.35 -12.88
N ILE A 564 -45.91 -0.39 -13.72
CA ILE A 564 -46.00 -0.82 -15.13
C ILE A 564 -46.53 -2.26 -15.22
N THR A 565 -46.02 -3.16 -14.36
CA THR A 565 -46.43 -4.57 -14.29
C THR A 565 -47.90 -4.70 -13.89
N LYS A 566 -48.33 -3.95 -12.88
CA LYS A 566 -49.72 -3.91 -12.40
C LYS A 566 -50.69 -3.36 -13.45
N GLU A 567 -50.29 -2.31 -14.17
CA GLU A 567 -51.10 -1.62 -15.18
C GLU A 567 -50.98 -2.22 -16.60
N LYS A 568 -50.05 -3.17 -16.80
CA LYS A 568 -49.77 -3.84 -18.08
C LYS A 568 -49.48 -2.85 -19.22
N LEU A 569 -48.61 -1.88 -18.94
CA LEU A 569 -48.27 -0.82 -19.90
C LEU A 569 -47.29 -1.32 -20.98
N SER A 570 -46.35 -2.19 -20.62
CA SER A 570 -45.23 -2.65 -21.46
C SER A 570 -44.53 -3.87 -20.85
N HIS A 571 -43.52 -4.41 -21.54
CA HIS A 571 -42.54 -5.36 -20.99
C HIS A 571 -41.56 -4.64 -20.06
N VAL A 572 -41.01 -5.36 -19.07
CA VAL A 572 -40.14 -4.78 -18.03
C VAL A 572 -38.96 -5.69 -17.70
N TRP A 573 -37.79 -5.11 -17.47
CA TRP A 573 -36.68 -5.82 -16.84
C TRP A 573 -36.88 -5.83 -15.33
N GLN A 574 -37.25 -6.99 -14.79
CA GLN A 574 -37.46 -7.18 -13.34
C GLN A 574 -36.14 -7.23 -12.55
N ASP A 575 -35.06 -7.72 -13.19
CA ASP A 575 -33.74 -7.77 -12.58
C ASP A 575 -33.03 -6.42 -12.73
N LEU A 576 -32.80 -5.75 -11.59
CA LEU A 576 -32.06 -4.48 -11.53
C LEU A 576 -30.59 -4.63 -11.96
N THR A 577 -30.03 -5.85 -11.94
CA THR A 577 -28.69 -6.17 -12.46
C THR A 577 -28.63 -5.93 -13.97
N MET A 578 -29.68 -6.31 -14.70
CA MET A 578 -29.76 -6.12 -16.16
C MET A 578 -29.93 -4.65 -16.55
N ILE A 579 -30.69 -3.88 -15.75
CA ILE A 579 -30.77 -2.42 -15.86
C ILE A 579 -29.38 -1.79 -15.62
N TRP A 580 -28.69 -2.17 -14.54
CA TRP A 580 -27.34 -1.71 -14.25
C TRP A 580 -26.35 -2.06 -15.36
N PHE A 581 -26.44 -3.28 -15.91
CA PHE A 581 -25.55 -3.74 -16.96
C PHE A 581 -25.74 -2.96 -18.27
N PHE A 582 -26.99 -2.71 -18.69
CA PHE A 582 -27.30 -1.86 -19.85
C PHE A 582 -26.63 -0.48 -19.76
N TRP A 583 -26.77 0.21 -18.62
CA TRP A 583 -26.15 1.52 -18.42
C TRP A 583 -24.62 1.43 -18.33
N THR A 584 -24.08 0.44 -17.64
CA THR A 584 -22.63 0.22 -17.53
C THR A 584 -21.98 -0.13 -18.87
N ARG A 585 -22.72 -0.84 -19.73
CA ARG A 585 -22.33 -1.17 -21.10
C ARG A 585 -22.33 0.06 -21.99
N LEU A 586 -23.38 0.88 -21.95
CA LEU A 586 -23.43 2.19 -22.65
C LEU A 586 -22.30 3.13 -22.19
N GLU A 587 -22.09 3.28 -20.89
CA GLU A 587 -20.97 4.04 -20.34
C GLU A 587 -19.63 3.47 -20.86
N SER A 588 -19.50 2.15 -20.94
CA SER A 588 -18.30 1.50 -21.48
C SER A 588 -18.09 1.71 -22.98
N MET A 589 -19.15 1.84 -23.78
CA MET A 589 -19.02 2.24 -25.19
C MET A 589 -18.36 3.63 -25.32
N LEU A 590 -18.79 4.58 -24.47
CA LEU A 590 -18.19 5.92 -24.39
C LEU A 590 -16.72 5.83 -23.98
N TYR A 591 -16.39 5.09 -22.92
CA TYR A 591 -15.02 4.95 -22.43
C TYR A 591 -14.08 4.22 -23.41
N SER A 592 -14.58 3.20 -24.13
CA SER A 592 -13.82 2.49 -25.16
C SER A 592 -13.44 3.42 -26.33
N LYS A 593 -14.37 4.24 -26.84
CA LYS A 593 -14.06 5.25 -27.87
C LYS A 593 -13.07 6.30 -27.38
N ILE A 594 -13.18 6.75 -26.12
CA ILE A 594 -12.20 7.64 -25.46
C ILE A 594 -10.82 6.98 -25.34
N GLN A 595 -10.77 5.69 -24.96
CA GLN A 595 -9.53 4.92 -24.81
C GLN A 595 -8.73 4.83 -26.12
N LEU A 596 -9.42 4.63 -27.25
CA LEU A 596 -8.84 4.65 -28.60
C LEU A 596 -8.48 6.04 -29.12
N GLY A 597 -8.65 7.11 -28.33
CA GLY A 597 -8.43 8.49 -28.76
C GLY A 597 -9.47 9.00 -29.78
N LYS A 598 -10.53 8.23 -30.06
CA LYS A 598 -11.61 8.57 -30.99
C LYS A 598 -12.64 9.48 -30.30
N LEU A 599 -12.18 10.66 -29.85
CA LEU A 599 -13.01 11.79 -29.40
C LEU A 599 -13.60 12.58 -30.59
N ASP A 600 -13.78 11.94 -31.75
CA ASP A 600 -14.26 12.62 -32.94
C ASP A 600 -15.76 12.94 -32.80
N ASP A 601 -16.08 14.23 -32.80
CA ASP A 601 -17.48 14.68 -32.80
C ASP A 601 -18.19 14.41 -34.14
N HIS A 602 -17.49 13.91 -35.17
CA HIS A 602 -18.11 13.47 -36.43
C HIS A 602 -18.47 11.97 -36.45
N ASP A 603 -18.06 11.17 -35.45
CA ASP A 603 -18.48 9.77 -35.32
C ASP A 603 -19.98 9.71 -34.95
N PRO A 604 -20.88 9.25 -35.85
CA PRO A 604 -22.32 9.26 -35.58
C PRO A 604 -22.69 8.37 -34.39
N MET A 605 -21.99 7.25 -34.22
CA MET A 605 -22.23 6.32 -33.11
C MET A 605 -21.82 6.94 -31.78
N MET A 606 -20.72 7.70 -31.75
CA MET A 606 -20.30 8.46 -30.57
C MET A 606 -21.37 9.49 -30.16
N GLN A 607 -22.00 10.15 -31.12
CA GLN A 607 -23.08 11.12 -30.82
C GLN A 607 -24.34 10.43 -30.28
N GLU A 608 -24.73 9.29 -30.83
CA GLU A 608 -25.89 8.55 -30.32
C GLU A 608 -25.64 7.95 -28.91
N ILE A 609 -24.44 7.45 -28.62
CA ILE A 609 -24.03 7.05 -27.26
C ILE A 609 -24.15 8.23 -26.28
N LYS A 610 -23.57 9.39 -26.64
CA LYS A 610 -23.61 10.62 -25.84
C LYS A 610 -25.07 11.05 -25.55
N LYS A 611 -25.97 11.02 -26.54
CA LYS A 611 -27.38 11.39 -26.36
C LYS A 611 -28.07 10.51 -25.32
N VAL A 612 -28.06 9.18 -25.49
CA VAL A 612 -28.76 8.25 -24.58
C VAL A 612 -28.22 8.35 -23.15
N LEU A 613 -26.90 8.47 -22.97
CA LEU A 613 -26.30 8.67 -21.65
C LEU A 613 -26.70 10.01 -21.00
N SER A 614 -26.90 11.06 -21.80
CA SER A 614 -27.36 12.35 -21.26
C SER A 614 -28.84 12.34 -20.86
N TYR A 615 -29.70 11.66 -21.63
CA TYR A 615 -31.14 11.59 -21.34
C TYR A 615 -31.50 10.71 -20.13
N ASP A 616 -30.56 9.92 -19.62
CA ASP A 616 -30.73 9.24 -18.32
C ASP A 616 -30.79 10.25 -17.15
N ARG A 617 -29.97 11.30 -17.22
CA ARG A 617 -29.79 12.24 -16.11
C ARG A 617 -31.05 13.08 -15.91
N GLU A 618 -31.69 13.51 -16.99
CA GLU A 618 -32.82 14.43 -16.98
C GLU A 618 -34.04 13.88 -17.73
N GLY A 619 -35.24 14.13 -17.19
CA GLY A 619 -36.49 13.73 -17.83
C GLY A 619 -36.69 12.21 -17.94
N GLY A 620 -37.36 11.82 -19.02
CA GLY A 620 -37.47 10.43 -19.48
C GLY A 620 -36.87 10.33 -20.87
N TRP A 621 -36.65 9.12 -21.37
CA TRP A 621 -36.00 8.88 -22.66
C TRP A 621 -36.66 7.72 -23.39
N ALA A 622 -36.57 7.72 -24.72
CA ALA A 622 -36.96 6.59 -25.54
C ALA A 622 -36.05 6.45 -26.77
N VAL A 623 -35.80 5.20 -27.15
CA VAL A 623 -35.08 4.78 -28.36
C VAL A 623 -36.05 3.93 -29.19
N LEU A 624 -36.40 4.40 -30.38
CA LEU A 624 -37.19 3.64 -31.35
C LEU A 624 -36.27 2.88 -32.30
N SER A 625 -36.60 1.63 -32.56
CA SER A 625 -35.99 0.79 -33.58
C SER A 625 -37.05 0.07 -34.44
N LYS A 626 -36.61 -0.42 -35.59
CA LYS A 626 -37.39 -1.25 -36.52
C LYS A 626 -36.54 -2.45 -36.91
N GLY A 627 -36.81 -3.59 -36.30
CA GLY A 627 -35.85 -4.70 -36.26
C GLY A 627 -34.52 -4.24 -35.65
N SER A 628 -33.41 -4.54 -36.32
CA SER A 628 -32.05 -4.14 -35.91
C SER A 628 -31.81 -2.61 -35.97
N ASN A 629 -32.45 -1.90 -36.90
CA ASN A 629 -32.12 -0.51 -37.19
C ASN A 629 -32.73 0.45 -36.16
N VAL A 630 -31.89 1.23 -35.47
CA VAL A 630 -32.35 2.35 -34.62
C VAL A 630 -32.80 3.51 -35.52
N VAL A 631 -33.98 4.07 -35.22
CA VAL A 631 -34.65 5.12 -36.02
C VAL A 631 -34.58 6.48 -35.32
N VAL A 632 -34.83 6.54 -34.01
CA VAL A 632 -34.82 7.79 -33.22
C VAL A 632 -34.31 7.52 -31.82
N ASN A 633 -33.36 8.31 -31.35
CA ASN A 633 -33.06 8.52 -29.94
C ASN A 633 -33.73 9.85 -29.50
N GLY A 634 -34.54 9.85 -28.44
CA GLY A 634 -35.32 11.03 -28.05
C GLY A 634 -35.48 11.24 -26.55
N HIS A 635 -35.20 12.47 -26.11
CA HIS A 635 -35.51 12.98 -24.78
C HIS A 635 -37.03 13.23 -24.60
N SER A 636 -37.53 13.17 -23.36
CA SER A 636 -38.95 13.31 -23.01
C SER A 636 -39.63 14.56 -23.57
N THR A 637 -38.91 15.69 -23.63
CA THR A 637 -39.40 16.97 -24.19
C THR A 637 -39.54 16.97 -25.71
N THR A 638 -39.06 15.93 -26.39
CA THR A 638 -39.09 15.84 -27.86
C THR A 638 -39.91 14.63 -28.34
N ILE A 639 -39.72 13.45 -27.72
CA ILE A 639 -40.35 12.22 -28.20
C ILE A 639 -41.82 12.09 -27.80
N LEU A 640 -42.21 12.54 -26.59
CA LEU A 640 -43.62 12.51 -26.19
C LEU A 640 -44.45 13.52 -27.01
N PRO A 641 -44.03 14.79 -27.21
CA PRO A 641 -44.69 15.69 -28.14
C PRO A 641 -44.78 15.15 -29.56
N ALA A 642 -43.72 14.51 -30.09
CA ALA A 642 -43.76 13.93 -31.43
C ALA A 642 -44.84 12.86 -31.61
N LEU A 643 -45.15 12.08 -30.56
CA LEU A 643 -46.25 11.11 -30.54
C LEU A 643 -47.62 11.78 -30.32
N MET A 644 -47.71 12.80 -29.46
CA MET A 644 -48.96 13.55 -29.23
C MET A 644 -49.38 14.36 -30.48
N GLU A 645 -48.42 14.82 -31.27
CA GLU A 645 -48.63 15.56 -32.52
C GLU A 645 -48.84 14.65 -33.76
N TYR A 646 -49.16 13.36 -33.57
CA TYR A 646 -49.36 12.42 -34.67
C TYR A 646 -50.32 12.92 -35.75
N ASP A 647 -51.39 13.62 -35.36
CA ASP A 647 -52.35 14.22 -36.30
C ASP A 647 -51.73 15.24 -37.28
N LEU A 648 -50.57 15.84 -36.95
CA LEU A 648 -49.86 16.80 -37.80
C LEU A 648 -48.96 16.13 -38.87
N TRP A 649 -48.64 14.84 -38.71
CA TRP A 649 -47.72 14.14 -39.61
C TRP A 649 -48.18 12.75 -40.09
N LYS A 650 -49.32 12.23 -39.59
CA LYS A 650 -49.94 10.97 -40.03
C LYS A 650 -50.09 10.85 -41.55
N ASP A 651 -50.41 11.94 -42.24
CA ASP A 651 -50.59 11.96 -43.70
C ASP A 651 -49.28 11.67 -44.47
N GLN A 652 -48.13 11.78 -43.81
CA GLN A 652 -46.83 11.41 -44.38
C GLN A 652 -46.50 9.92 -44.23
N VAL A 653 -47.18 9.19 -43.33
CA VAL A 653 -46.91 7.77 -43.05
C VAL A 653 -47.14 6.87 -44.28
N PRO A 654 -48.25 7.00 -45.05
CA PRO A 654 -48.45 6.21 -46.27
C PRO A 654 -47.45 6.52 -47.38
N VAL A 655 -46.85 7.72 -47.37
CA VAL A 655 -45.96 8.22 -48.43
C VAL A 655 -44.49 7.89 -48.15
N LYS A 656 -44.07 7.97 -46.89
CA LYS A 656 -42.65 7.87 -46.46
C LYS A 656 -42.32 6.64 -45.63
N GLY A 657 -43.32 5.94 -45.08
CA GLY A 657 -43.14 4.99 -43.99
C GLY A 657 -43.20 5.67 -42.62
N PHE A 658 -43.58 4.89 -41.59
CA PHE A 658 -43.74 5.38 -40.22
C PHE A 658 -42.42 5.85 -39.60
N ASP A 659 -41.37 5.07 -39.80
CA ASP A 659 -39.99 5.35 -39.39
C ASP A 659 -39.51 6.72 -39.87
N LEU A 660 -39.51 6.95 -41.19
CA LEU A 660 -39.03 8.20 -41.77
C LEU A 660 -39.97 9.39 -41.49
N ALA A 661 -41.28 9.17 -41.35
CA ALA A 661 -42.22 10.22 -41.00
C ALA A 661 -42.02 10.72 -39.56
N LEU A 662 -41.90 9.80 -38.58
CA LEU A 662 -41.64 10.12 -37.19
C LEU A 662 -40.27 10.76 -36.99
N GLU A 663 -39.21 10.22 -37.61
CA GLU A 663 -37.86 10.78 -37.50
C GLU A 663 -37.81 12.23 -38.00
N ASN A 664 -38.45 12.52 -39.14
CA ASN A 664 -38.51 13.88 -39.68
C ASN A 664 -39.32 14.84 -38.80
N HIS A 665 -40.38 14.38 -38.13
CA HIS A 665 -41.16 15.24 -37.22
C HIS A 665 -40.44 15.45 -35.88
N HIS A 666 -39.84 14.40 -35.31
CA HIS A 666 -39.00 14.48 -34.12
C HIS A 666 -37.83 15.46 -34.32
N ARG A 667 -37.13 15.39 -35.47
CA ARG A 667 -36.04 16.31 -35.82
C ARG A 667 -36.49 17.78 -35.88
N ARG A 668 -37.74 18.07 -36.26
CA ARG A 668 -38.32 19.43 -36.24
C ARG A 668 -38.55 19.93 -34.82
N ILE A 669 -39.15 19.11 -33.95
CA ILE A 669 -39.37 19.45 -32.53
C ILE A 669 -38.02 19.63 -31.81
N HIS A 670 -37.07 18.74 -32.09
CA HIS A 670 -35.72 18.79 -31.53
C HIS A 670 -35.00 20.11 -31.87
N GLY A 671 -35.05 20.56 -33.13
CA GLY A 671 -34.53 21.85 -33.58
C GLY A 671 -35.25 23.09 -33.04
N ILE A 672 -36.28 22.92 -32.19
CA ILE A 672 -36.91 23.99 -31.42
C ILE A 672 -36.52 23.88 -29.95
N SER A 673 -36.67 22.68 -29.36
CA SER A 673 -36.47 22.44 -27.92
C SER A 673 -35.01 22.46 -27.45
N HIS A 674 -34.03 22.18 -28.32
CA HIS A 674 -32.59 22.13 -28.02
C HIS A 674 -32.26 21.58 -26.60
N PRO A 675 -32.66 20.33 -26.26
CA PRO A 675 -32.31 19.73 -24.98
C PRO A 675 -30.79 19.77 -24.77
N CYS A 676 -30.35 20.00 -23.54
CA CYS A 676 -28.94 20.14 -23.21
C CYS A 676 -28.42 18.90 -22.49
N CYS A 677 -27.15 18.57 -22.73
CA CYS A 677 -26.54 17.37 -22.19
C CYS A 677 -25.69 17.67 -20.98
N ARG A 678 -25.68 16.71 -20.05
CA ARG A 678 -24.85 16.67 -18.86
C ARG A 678 -24.11 15.33 -18.81
N PHE A 679 -22.81 15.36 -18.51
CA PHE A 679 -22.00 14.15 -18.32
C PHE A 679 -21.20 14.21 -17.01
N ASP A 680 -21.64 13.45 -16.00
CA ASP A 680 -20.88 13.28 -14.76
C ASP A 680 -19.78 12.22 -14.96
N PHE A 681 -18.51 12.61 -14.80
CA PHE A 681 -17.37 11.69 -14.87
C PHE A 681 -16.78 11.47 -13.47
N PRO A 682 -16.86 10.25 -12.90
CA PRO A 682 -16.31 9.99 -11.57
C PRO A 682 -14.81 10.31 -11.49
N MET A 683 -14.41 11.13 -10.51
CA MET A 683 -13.02 11.51 -10.24
C MET A 683 -12.07 10.30 -10.03
N THR A 684 -12.65 9.16 -9.64
CA THR A 684 -12.04 7.82 -9.52
C THR A 684 -11.76 7.12 -10.87
N MET A 685 -11.94 7.79 -12.00
CA MET A 685 -11.55 7.28 -13.32
C MET A 685 -10.21 7.84 -13.79
N GLY A 686 -9.39 6.99 -14.43
CA GLY A 686 -8.00 7.31 -14.78
C GLY A 686 -7.84 8.34 -15.92
N ARG A 687 -8.68 8.26 -16.97
CA ARG A 687 -8.64 9.16 -18.14
C ARG A 687 -9.99 9.84 -18.35
N ILE A 688 -10.14 11.06 -17.85
CA ILE A 688 -11.26 11.95 -18.15
C ILE A 688 -10.85 12.84 -19.35
N PRO A 689 -11.71 13.04 -20.37
CA PRO A 689 -11.43 13.94 -21.49
C PRO A 689 -11.00 15.35 -21.05
N VAL A 690 -10.23 16.05 -21.89
CA VAL A 690 -9.83 17.45 -21.64
C VAL A 690 -10.95 18.39 -22.09
N THR A 691 -11.54 18.14 -23.25
CA THR A 691 -12.66 18.86 -23.84
C THR A 691 -13.69 17.86 -24.39
N MET A 692 -14.96 18.28 -24.45
CA MET A 692 -16.05 17.53 -25.07
C MET A 692 -17.04 18.53 -25.69
N LYS A 693 -17.66 18.19 -26.82
CA LYS A 693 -18.81 18.94 -27.34
C LYS A 693 -20.12 18.22 -27.01
N CYS A 694 -21.14 19.03 -26.71
CA CYS A 694 -22.52 18.58 -26.50
C CYS A 694 -23.08 17.99 -27.81
N PRO A 695 -23.67 16.78 -27.81
CA PRO A 695 -24.17 16.14 -29.03
C PRO A 695 -25.37 16.87 -29.66
N GLU A 696 -26.11 17.66 -28.88
CA GLU A 696 -27.34 18.33 -29.33
C GLU A 696 -27.09 19.72 -29.89
N CYS A 697 -26.20 20.51 -29.28
CA CYS A 697 -25.93 21.90 -29.67
C CYS A 697 -24.54 22.14 -30.28
N ASN A 698 -23.68 21.12 -30.32
CA ASN A 698 -22.29 21.16 -30.82
C ASN A 698 -21.38 22.24 -30.19
N ARG A 699 -21.78 22.85 -29.07
CA ARG A 699 -20.91 23.75 -28.29
C ARG A 699 -19.95 22.95 -27.43
N ALA A 700 -18.77 23.52 -27.18
CA ALA A 700 -17.84 23.00 -26.18
C ALA A 700 -18.49 23.05 -24.79
N MET A 701 -18.37 21.97 -24.03
CA MET A 701 -18.90 21.85 -22.67
C MET A 701 -17.85 22.31 -21.66
N GLU A 702 -18.30 23.02 -20.63
CA GLU A 702 -17.42 23.48 -19.55
C GLU A 702 -17.10 22.33 -18.59
N LYS A 703 -15.85 22.27 -18.14
CA LYS A 703 -15.32 21.17 -17.34
C LYS A 703 -15.27 21.52 -15.85
N PHE A 704 -16.15 20.91 -15.09
CA PHE A 704 -16.11 20.85 -13.62
C PHE A 704 -15.76 19.41 -13.19
N SER A 705 -16.30 18.94 -12.06
CA SER A 705 -16.48 17.49 -11.78
C SER A 705 -17.44 16.80 -12.77
N THR A 706 -18.15 17.60 -13.55
CA THR A 706 -19.17 17.25 -14.55
C THR A 706 -18.89 18.09 -15.80
N PHE A 707 -19.14 17.57 -17.00
CA PHE A 707 -19.25 18.41 -18.19
C PHE A 707 -20.68 18.94 -18.32
N LEU A 708 -20.83 20.26 -18.35
CA LEU A 708 -22.10 20.96 -18.47
C LEU A 708 -22.17 21.73 -19.80
N CYS A 709 -23.37 21.78 -20.38
CA CYS A 709 -23.65 22.53 -21.60
C CYS A 709 -24.11 23.96 -21.26
N CYS A 710 -23.66 24.95 -22.04
CA CYS A 710 -23.78 26.40 -21.77
C CYS A 710 -25.21 27.00 -21.80
N HIS A 711 -26.26 26.23 -21.52
CA HIS A 711 -27.64 26.73 -21.39
C HIS A 711 -28.25 26.46 -20.00
N ASP A 712 -27.55 25.76 -19.10
CA ASP A 712 -27.90 25.71 -17.68
C ASP A 712 -27.41 26.99 -16.98
N GLU A 713 -28.19 28.07 -17.05
CA GLU A 713 -27.92 29.32 -16.30
C GLU A 713 -28.21 29.21 -14.79
N VAL A 714 -28.38 27.99 -14.25
CA VAL A 714 -28.56 27.73 -12.82
C VAL A 714 -27.41 26.87 -12.30
N ILE A 715 -26.29 27.53 -12.01
CA ILE A 715 -25.22 26.96 -11.18
C ILE A 715 -25.79 26.82 -9.76
N PRO A 716 -25.92 25.62 -9.19
CA PRO A 716 -26.30 25.48 -7.78
C PRO A 716 -25.07 25.74 -6.91
N ASP A 717 -25.17 26.63 -5.92
CA ASP A 717 -24.10 26.98 -4.95
C ASP A 717 -23.56 25.78 -4.12
N VAL A 718 -24.11 24.58 -4.32
CA VAL A 718 -23.78 23.34 -3.60
C VAL A 718 -22.53 22.63 -4.16
N LEU A 719 -21.91 23.13 -5.24
CA LEU A 719 -20.68 22.56 -5.83
C LEU A 719 -19.37 23.12 -5.24
N PHE A 720 -19.44 23.95 -4.18
CA PHE A 720 -18.29 24.57 -3.51
C PHE A 720 -18.06 24.12 -2.05
N GLN A 721 -18.49 22.90 -1.68
CA GLN A 721 -18.18 22.25 -0.39
C GLN A 721 -17.61 20.84 -0.59
#